data_AF-A0A379MUS2-F1
#
_entry.id   AF-A0A379MUS2-F1
#
_cell.length_a   1.000
_cell.length_b   1.000
_cell.length_c   1.000
_cell.angle_alpha   90.00
_cell.angle_beta   90.00
_cell.angle_gamma   90.00
#
_symmetry.space_group_name_H-M   'P 1'
#
loop_
_entity.id
_entity.type
_entity.pdbx_description
1 polymer ?
#
loop_
_entity_poly.entity_id
_entity_poly.type
_entity_poly.pdbx_seq_one_letter_code
_entity_poly.pdbx_strand_id
1 'polypeptide(L)'
;MKRTLSIWSLMLLATSGVQAQEDFREILFVERDQYAVDHHNTETLFQLGEINDEKFRGGSALRALDIATGQVRTLLASEQGVIRDPELSFDGRKIIFSMRPQREGWYHIYEIGTDGSGLRQLTSAAGVSDIDPLYLPDGGIVFTSTREPKYCMCNRHIMGNLYRMEADGANIVQIGGSTLFEGHSSLLGDGRILYDRWEYVDRNFGDAQGLWTVNPDGTKHAIYYGNNTASPGGVIDARQVPGSDLVACIFGSCHDRPWGALALIDRKKGVDGAEPVVEIWPAEARGLIGKGNYDQFMKIPVRYEDPCPLDENTLLVSRSVRWDTTLNDYKMALYRIDRQTGTETLLYEGEKGIFDPMPIAPRRKPSAIPFARDFSEKPGMFYVQDVYEGTNMTGVERGAVKWLRVVESPEKRTWTEQAWQGQGEHAPAMNWSSFELKQILGEVPVAEDGSACFEVPAGKFVYFQLLDKDKKMIQSMRSGTMAMAGEVNGCIGCHEDRLSIPVPSGKMPLALQRGPAELTGWMGREPRPFSYTREVQPIFDRHCLKCHDFDASDREKLVLAGDRNPFFNASYINLYVGKKVTLIGAGPAAIQDPYSWGSHASVLTKIIDGGHHGVELSGEERQTLYAWMDVNGVYYPAYESAYGENMAGRSPLTFAETDSLSALTGIDFRSLNSYWRGMQAQVAFERPELSPCLDVVRDDPAKYERAVAIIAEGGRRLKGRPRADMEGFVPSERHREMLRKYAAQLEEEIANRRAVETGGKRYDR
;
A
#
# COMPACT_ATOMS: atom_id res chain seq x y z
N MET A 1 -86.86 5.96 6.29
CA MET A 1 -85.70 6.53 7.04
C MET A 1 -84.61 6.82 6.00
N LYS A 2 -84.34 8.09 5.65
CA LYS A 2 -83.13 8.88 6.03
C LYS A 2 -81.80 8.14 5.70
N ARG A 3 -80.76 8.68 5.07
CA ARG A 3 -80.40 9.94 4.37
C ARG A 3 -78.90 9.79 3.95
N THR A 4 -78.50 10.30 2.78
CA THR A 4 -77.21 10.97 2.39
C THR A 4 -75.83 10.27 2.30
N LEU A 5 -75.07 10.75 1.29
CA LEU A 5 -73.70 10.47 0.79
C LEU A 5 -72.53 10.85 1.75
N SER A 6 -71.29 10.38 1.46
CA SER A 6 -70.01 11.15 1.31
C SER A 6 -68.75 10.22 1.38
N ILE A 7 -67.93 10.04 0.31
CA ILE A 7 -66.57 10.59 -0.01
C ILE A 7 -65.39 9.97 0.80
N TRP A 8 -64.17 9.99 0.20
CA TRP A 8 -62.81 9.57 0.62
C TRP A 8 -62.35 8.29 -0.12
N SER A 9 -61.73 8.32 -1.31
CA SER A 9 -60.52 9.01 -1.83
C SER A 9 -59.23 8.73 -1.06
N LEU A 10 -58.28 8.14 -1.79
CA LEU A 10 -56.83 8.03 -1.54
C LEU A 10 -56.39 7.31 -0.26
N MET A 11 -56.23 5.99 -0.36
CA MET A 11 -55.20 5.31 0.42
C MET A 11 -53.86 5.53 -0.30
N LEU A 12 -53.00 6.36 0.30
CA LEU A 12 -51.62 6.54 -0.11
C LEU A 12 -50.93 5.17 -0.14
N LEU A 13 -50.56 4.72 -1.34
CA LEU A 13 -49.33 3.97 -1.51
C LEU A 13 -48.21 4.93 -1.13
N ALA A 14 -47.66 4.78 0.06
CA ALA A 14 -46.37 5.35 0.41
C ALA A 14 -45.31 4.60 -0.41
N THR A 15 -45.19 4.95 -1.70
CA THR A 15 -43.95 4.76 -2.42
C THR A 15 -42.91 5.61 -1.70
N SER A 16 -42.00 4.95 -0.99
CA SER A 16 -40.73 5.55 -0.57
C SER A 16 -39.94 5.87 -1.85
N GLY A 17 -40.33 6.94 -2.53
CA GLY A 17 -39.57 7.52 -3.61
C GLY A 17 -38.29 8.08 -3.02
N VAL A 18 -37.16 7.50 -3.43
CA VAL A 18 -35.86 8.12 -3.28
C VAL A 18 -35.95 9.44 -4.05
N GLN A 19 -36.02 10.55 -3.33
CA GLN A 19 -36.04 11.86 -3.95
C GLN A 19 -34.63 12.11 -4.50
N ALA A 20 -34.52 12.26 -5.82
CA ALA A 20 -33.27 12.59 -6.49
C ALA A 20 -32.69 13.90 -5.92
N GLN A 21 -31.36 14.03 -5.89
CA GLN A 21 -30.69 15.26 -5.50
C GLN A 21 -30.74 16.27 -6.67
N GLU A 22 -31.94 16.58 -7.17
CA GLU A 22 -32.16 17.49 -8.32
C GLU A 22 -32.57 18.90 -7.91
N ASP A 23 -32.95 19.13 -6.65
CA ASP A 23 -33.44 20.42 -6.15
C ASP A 23 -32.32 21.21 -5.43
N PHE A 24 -31.21 21.46 -6.13
CA PHE A 24 -30.11 22.29 -5.65
C PHE A 24 -29.89 23.49 -6.58
N ARG A 25 -29.48 24.61 -5.98
CA ARG A 25 -29.24 25.87 -6.69
C ARG A 25 -27.77 26.17 -6.89
N GLU A 26 -26.92 25.68 -6.01
CA GLU A 26 -25.49 25.98 -6.01
C GLU A 26 -24.64 24.72 -6.09
N ILE A 27 -23.53 24.79 -6.83
CA ILE A 27 -22.47 23.76 -6.86
C ILE A 27 -21.24 24.32 -6.14
N LEU A 28 -20.81 23.65 -5.08
CA LEU A 28 -19.52 23.86 -4.44
C LEU A 28 -18.41 23.31 -5.32
N PHE A 29 -17.26 23.99 -5.38
CA PHE A 29 -16.05 23.50 -6.03
C PHE A 29 -14.81 24.18 -5.46
N VAL A 30 -13.65 23.60 -5.73
CA VAL A 30 -12.33 24.19 -5.49
C VAL A 30 -11.76 24.72 -6.81
N GLU A 31 -11.28 25.96 -6.80
CA GLU A 31 -10.48 26.51 -7.88
C GLU A 31 -9.01 26.56 -7.45
N ARG A 32 -8.13 25.85 -8.17
CA ARG A 32 -6.67 25.82 -7.93
C ARG A 32 -5.91 25.48 -9.20
N ASP A 33 -4.59 25.61 -9.17
CA ASP A 33 -3.76 25.03 -10.22
C ASP A 33 -3.81 23.50 -10.12
N GLN A 34 -3.68 22.82 -11.28
CA GLN A 34 -3.46 21.37 -11.28
C GLN A 34 -2.15 21.06 -10.53
N TYR A 35 -2.12 19.93 -9.83
CA TYR A 35 -0.92 19.49 -9.12
C TYR A 35 0.29 19.45 -10.07
N ALA A 36 1.47 19.79 -9.56
CA ALA A 36 2.69 19.60 -10.32
C ALA A 36 2.90 18.11 -10.62
N VAL A 37 3.56 17.79 -11.74
CA VAL A 37 3.91 16.38 -12.06
C VAL A 37 4.84 15.83 -10.98
N ASP A 38 4.52 14.66 -10.47
CA ASP A 38 5.39 13.88 -9.59
C ASP A 38 5.46 12.41 -9.99
N HIS A 39 6.11 11.59 -9.17
CA HIS A 39 6.40 10.20 -9.47
C HIS A 39 5.16 9.32 -9.36
N HIS A 40 4.25 9.57 -8.40
CA HIS A 40 3.01 8.81 -8.23
C HIS A 40 1.75 9.67 -8.05
N ASN A 41 0.59 9.07 -8.34
CA ASN A 41 -0.72 9.71 -8.21
C ASN A 41 -1.11 10.11 -6.77
N THR A 42 -0.45 9.56 -5.75
CA THR A 42 -0.67 9.89 -4.34
C THR A 42 0.21 11.06 -3.85
N GLU A 43 1.17 11.52 -4.66
CA GLU A 43 2.22 12.46 -4.23
C GLU A 43 1.78 13.93 -4.32
N THR A 44 0.59 14.24 -3.82
CA THR A 44 -0.03 15.57 -3.92
C THR A 44 0.11 16.41 -2.64
N LEU A 45 0.75 15.86 -1.60
CA LEU A 45 0.97 16.53 -0.31
C LEU A 45 2.05 17.63 -0.39
N PHE A 46 3.13 17.41 -1.17
CA PHE A 46 4.31 18.28 -1.23
C PHE A 46 4.78 18.76 0.15
N GLN A 47 4.73 17.87 1.14
CA GLN A 47 4.94 18.18 2.55
C GLN A 47 6.34 18.77 2.77
N LEU A 48 6.43 19.81 3.61
CA LEU A 48 7.71 20.46 3.92
C LEU A 48 8.75 19.45 4.42
N GLY A 49 9.94 19.46 3.81
CA GLY A 49 11.06 18.57 4.17
C GLY A 49 11.00 17.18 3.52
N GLU A 50 9.98 16.89 2.72
CA GLU A 50 9.91 15.69 1.89
C GLU A 50 10.55 15.93 0.51
N ILE A 51 10.85 14.85 -0.22
CA ILE A 51 11.61 14.88 -1.49
C ILE A 51 10.97 15.73 -2.61
N ASN A 52 9.71 16.12 -2.46
CA ASN A 52 8.94 16.86 -3.45
C ASN A 52 8.39 18.18 -2.93
N ASP A 53 8.92 18.73 -1.83
CA ASP A 53 8.40 19.97 -1.27
C ASP A 53 8.48 21.15 -2.24
N GLU A 54 9.43 21.12 -3.19
CA GLU A 54 9.61 22.17 -4.19
C GLU A 54 8.53 22.24 -5.25
N LYS A 55 7.66 21.24 -5.29
CA LYS A 55 6.53 21.15 -6.21
C LYS A 55 5.26 21.82 -5.69
N PHE A 56 5.22 22.26 -4.43
CA PHE A 56 4.08 23.01 -3.89
C PHE A 56 3.80 24.28 -4.71
N ARG A 57 2.54 24.52 -5.06
CA ARG A 57 2.05 25.72 -5.74
C ARG A 57 0.85 26.26 -4.98
N GLY A 58 0.95 27.51 -4.53
CA GLY A 58 -0.11 28.20 -3.79
C GLY A 58 -1.14 28.87 -4.68
N GLY A 59 -2.25 29.30 -4.07
CA GLY A 59 -3.31 30.04 -4.75
C GLY A 59 -4.50 29.15 -5.06
N SER A 60 -5.50 29.21 -4.19
CA SER A 60 -6.73 28.40 -4.29
C SER A 60 -7.94 29.14 -3.70
N ALA A 61 -9.13 28.71 -4.08
CA ALA A 61 -10.38 29.22 -3.51
C ALA A 61 -11.45 28.14 -3.43
N LEU A 62 -12.20 28.14 -2.34
CA LEU A 62 -13.45 27.40 -2.18
C LEU A 62 -14.62 28.30 -2.62
N ARG A 63 -15.42 27.84 -3.58
CA ARG A 63 -16.42 28.68 -4.26
C ARG A 63 -17.74 27.94 -4.46
N ALA A 64 -18.80 28.71 -4.69
CA ALA A 64 -20.12 28.20 -5.05
C ALA A 64 -20.60 28.86 -6.36
N LEU A 65 -21.05 28.05 -7.32
CA LEU A 65 -21.67 28.46 -8.59
C LEU A 65 -23.18 28.35 -8.48
N ASP A 66 -23.89 29.46 -8.64
CA ASP A 66 -25.34 29.48 -8.83
C ASP A 66 -25.66 29.05 -10.28
N ILE A 67 -26.26 27.88 -10.45
CA ILE A 67 -26.49 27.26 -11.77
C ILE A 67 -27.55 27.98 -12.61
N ALA A 68 -28.42 28.78 -11.97
CA ALA A 68 -29.49 29.50 -12.67
C ALA A 68 -28.99 30.83 -13.25
N THR A 69 -28.04 31.47 -12.57
CA THR A 69 -27.52 32.80 -12.94
C THR A 69 -26.11 32.76 -13.53
N GLY A 70 -25.37 31.67 -13.31
CA GLY A 70 -23.94 31.56 -13.65
C GLY A 70 -23.03 32.37 -12.73
N GLN A 71 -23.55 32.97 -11.65
CA GLN A 71 -22.75 33.75 -10.72
C GLN A 71 -21.95 32.84 -9.78
N VAL A 72 -20.70 33.24 -9.51
CA VAL A 72 -19.81 32.54 -8.58
C VAL A 72 -19.56 33.42 -7.36
N ARG A 73 -19.73 32.85 -6.17
CA ARG A 73 -19.34 33.48 -4.90
C ARG A 73 -18.19 32.74 -4.23
N THR A 74 -17.30 33.49 -3.60
CA THR A 74 -16.17 32.97 -2.84
C THR A 74 -16.60 32.71 -1.39
N LEU A 75 -16.35 31.49 -0.89
CA LEU A 75 -16.54 31.15 0.52
C LEU A 75 -15.26 31.38 1.31
N LEU A 76 -14.12 30.97 0.74
CA LEU A 76 -12.79 31.14 1.30
C LEU A 76 -11.76 31.20 0.16
N ALA A 77 -10.74 32.03 0.28
CA ALA A 77 -9.63 32.07 -0.67
C ALA A 77 -8.29 32.17 0.07
N SER A 78 -7.25 31.59 -0.52
CA SER A 78 -5.88 31.71 -0.05
C SER A 78 -4.95 31.96 -1.23
N GLU A 79 -4.23 33.08 -1.22
CA GLU A 79 -3.28 33.44 -2.28
C GLU A 79 -2.01 32.58 -2.25
N GLN A 80 -1.60 32.12 -1.07
CA GLN A 80 -0.35 31.37 -0.87
C GLN A 80 -0.58 29.88 -0.57
N GLY A 81 -1.81 29.52 -0.21
CA GLY A 81 -2.17 28.19 0.25
C GLY A 81 -2.98 27.38 -0.75
N VAL A 82 -3.21 26.13 -0.38
CA VAL A 82 -4.04 25.18 -1.12
C VAL A 82 -5.19 24.73 -0.22
N ILE A 83 -6.42 24.98 -0.67
CA ILE A 83 -7.66 24.37 -0.20
C ILE A 83 -7.96 23.20 -1.14
N ARG A 84 -8.38 22.06 -0.60
CA ARG A 84 -8.67 20.84 -1.35
C ARG A 84 -9.63 19.91 -0.60
N ASP A 85 -10.15 18.93 -1.31
CA ASP A 85 -10.96 17.81 -0.81
C ASP A 85 -12.14 18.24 0.10
N PRO A 86 -13.00 19.19 -0.31
CA PRO A 86 -14.17 19.55 0.46
C PRO A 86 -15.18 18.40 0.52
N GLU A 87 -15.96 18.34 1.60
CA GLU A 87 -17.10 17.44 1.75
C GLU A 87 -18.24 18.15 2.50
N LEU A 88 -19.47 17.98 2.01
CA LEU A 88 -20.66 18.56 2.62
C LEU A 88 -21.24 17.67 3.72
N SER A 89 -21.59 18.31 4.83
CA SER A 89 -22.43 17.72 5.88
C SER A 89 -23.77 17.25 5.32
N PHE A 90 -24.39 16.25 5.96
CA PHE A 90 -25.64 15.64 5.46
C PHE A 90 -26.82 16.63 5.34
N ASP A 91 -26.83 17.70 6.14
CA ASP A 91 -27.86 18.74 6.06
C ASP A 91 -27.54 19.86 5.05
N GLY A 92 -26.37 19.80 4.40
CA GLY A 92 -25.92 20.78 3.41
C GLY A 92 -25.56 22.15 3.99
N ARG A 93 -25.32 22.27 5.31
CA ARG A 93 -25.08 23.58 5.96
C ARG A 93 -23.62 23.86 6.28
N LYS A 94 -22.81 22.82 6.36
CA LYS A 94 -21.38 22.90 6.65
C LYS A 94 -20.55 22.14 5.63
N ILE A 95 -19.31 22.60 5.47
CA ILE A 95 -18.27 22.03 4.62
C ILE A 95 -17.07 21.71 5.52
N ILE A 96 -16.57 20.48 5.47
CA ILE A 96 -15.20 20.17 5.92
C ILE A 96 -14.29 20.15 4.70
N PHE A 97 -13.02 20.51 4.88
CA PHE A 97 -12.03 20.54 3.81
C PHE A 97 -10.63 20.52 4.38
N SER A 98 -9.65 20.25 3.52
CA SER A 98 -8.25 20.31 3.87
C SER A 98 -7.62 21.60 3.37
N MET A 99 -6.82 22.23 4.22
CA MET A 99 -6.12 23.46 3.85
C MET A 99 -4.70 23.47 4.37
N ARG A 100 -3.78 23.82 3.47
CA ARG A 100 -2.42 24.23 3.79
C ARG A 100 -2.28 25.72 3.51
N PRO A 101 -2.13 26.58 4.52
CA PRO A 101 -2.24 28.03 4.36
C PRO A 101 -1.09 28.64 3.52
N GLN A 102 0.08 28.01 3.54
CA GLN A 102 1.28 28.44 2.80
C GLN A 102 2.27 27.27 2.67
N ARG A 103 3.34 27.45 1.88
CA ARG A 103 4.35 26.42 1.65
C ARG A 103 5.02 25.91 2.93
N GLU A 104 5.27 26.76 3.91
CA GLU A 104 5.93 26.35 5.16
C GLU A 104 5.00 25.61 6.14
N GLY A 105 3.68 25.60 5.87
CA GLY A 105 2.69 24.90 6.68
C GLY A 105 2.44 23.46 6.25
N TRP A 106 1.47 22.82 6.90
CA TRP A 106 0.96 21.48 6.57
C TRP A 106 -0.53 21.53 6.26
N TYR A 107 -1.07 20.47 5.66
CA TYR A 107 -2.52 20.36 5.50
C TYR A 107 -3.17 20.00 6.83
N HIS A 108 -4.23 20.73 7.19
CA HIS A 108 -5.07 20.43 8.32
C HIS A 108 -6.54 20.43 7.91
N ILE A 109 -7.38 19.79 8.74
CA ILE A 109 -8.82 19.74 8.51
C ILE A 109 -9.46 21.00 9.09
N TYR A 110 -10.31 21.64 8.29
CA TYR A 110 -11.10 22.80 8.67
C TYR A 110 -12.59 22.54 8.43
N GLU A 111 -13.45 23.27 9.13
CA GLU A 111 -14.91 23.31 8.95
C GLU A 111 -15.36 24.76 8.72
N ILE A 112 -16.28 25.00 7.80
CA ILE A 112 -16.91 26.31 7.52
C ILE A 112 -18.39 26.14 7.18
N GLY A 113 -19.21 27.18 7.38
CA GLY A 113 -20.59 27.22 6.90
C GLY A 113 -20.68 27.35 5.38
N THR A 114 -21.75 26.84 4.77
CA THR A 114 -22.02 27.04 3.33
C THR A 114 -22.35 28.50 2.97
N ASP A 115 -22.56 29.34 3.97
CA ASP A 115 -22.64 30.80 3.84
C ASP A 115 -21.26 31.51 3.90
N GLY A 116 -20.18 30.77 4.17
CA GLY A 116 -18.83 31.28 4.33
C GLY A 116 -18.49 31.74 5.77
N SER A 117 -19.39 31.56 6.74
CA SER A 117 -19.17 31.94 8.14
C SER A 117 -18.59 30.79 8.98
N GLY A 118 -18.08 31.12 10.16
CA GLY A 118 -17.76 30.11 11.19
C GLY A 118 -16.56 29.20 10.89
N LEU A 119 -15.55 29.69 10.16
CA LEU A 119 -14.31 28.95 9.90
C LEU A 119 -13.66 28.46 11.21
N ARG A 120 -13.41 27.15 11.30
CA ARG A 120 -12.81 26.48 12.46
C ARG A 120 -11.78 25.46 12.01
N GLN A 121 -10.59 25.47 12.61
CA GLN A 121 -9.59 24.43 12.44
C GLN A 121 -9.86 23.26 13.40
N LEU A 122 -9.78 22.02 12.91
CA LEU A 122 -10.06 20.80 13.69
C LEU A 122 -8.79 20.00 14.02
N THR A 123 -7.76 20.07 13.18
CA THR A 123 -6.45 19.43 13.42
C THR A 123 -5.33 20.45 13.35
N SER A 124 -4.23 20.24 14.07
CA SER A 124 -3.13 21.23 14.17
C SER A 124 -1.75 20.65 14.46
N ALA A 125 -1.56 19.33 14.32
CA ALA A 125 -0.29 18.69 14.63
C ALA A 125 0.87 19.14 13.70
N ALA A 126 1.97 19.61 14.27
CA ALA A 126 3.14 20.00 13.49
C ALA A 126 3.82 18.80 12.80
N GLY A 127 4.28 18.98 11.56
CA GLY A 127 4.99 17.94 10.80
C GLY A 127 4.09 16.83 10.24
N VAL A 128 2.77 17.02 10.31
CA VAL A 128 1.70 16.09 9.93
C VAL A 128 0.77 16.78 8.93
N SER A 129 0.38 16.07 7.88
CA SER A 129 -0.61 16.53 6.92
C SER A 129 -1.86 15.66 6.99
N ASP A 130 -3.03 16.29 7.14
CA ASP A 130 -4.35 15.67 7.17
C ASP A 130 -5.16 16.10 5.92
N ILE A 131 -5.59 15.14 5.09
CA ILE A 131 -6.31 15.36 3.81
C ILE A 131 -7.58 14.49 3.68
N ASP A 132 -8.39 14.73 2.65
CA ASP A 132 -9.58 13.92 2.29
C ASP A 132 -10.63 13.71 3.43
N PRO A 133 -11.11 14.77 4.10
CA PRO A 133 -12.04 14.63 5.22
C PRO A 133 -13.44 14.19 4.79
N LEU A 134 -14.04 13.30 5.58
CA LEU A 134 -15.37 12.71 5.36
C LEU A 134 -16.21 12.73 6.63
N TYR A 135 -17.42 13.28 6.55
CA TYR A 135 -18.40 13.21 7.64
C TYR A 135 -18.96 11.80 7.80
N LEU A 136 -19.04 11.32 9.04
CA LEU A 136 -19.68 10.05 9.40
C LEU A 136 -21.10 10.25 9.95
N PRO A 137 -21.99 9.24 9.82
CA PRO A 137 -23.37 9.33 10.30
C PRO A 137 -23.49 9.43 11.83
N ASP A 138 -22.47 9.04 12.59
CA ASP A 138 -22.42 9.24 14.05
C ASP A 138 -21.93 10.66 14.44
N GLY A 139 -21.55 11.49 13.47
CA GLY A 139 -21.00 12.83 13.68
C GLY A 139 -19.47 12.86 13.72
N GLY A 140 -18.79 11.72 13.73
CA GLY A 140 -17.34 11.65 13.60
C GLY A 140 -16.84 12.11 12.23
N ILE A 141 -15.53 12.26 12.10
CA ILE A 141 -14.87 12.63 10.85
C ILE A 141 -13.74 11.65 10.58
N VAL A 142 -13.66 11.14 9.35
CA VAL A 142 -12.55 10.33 8.86
C VAL A 142 -11.71 11.15 7.90
N PHE A 143 -10.41 10.91 7.86
CA PHE A 143 -9.48 11.62 6.97
C PHE A 143 -8.21 10.78 6.77
N THR A 144 -7.47 11.09 5.71
CA THR A 144 -6.14 10.56 5.45
C THR A 144 -5.10 11.36 6.24
N SER A 145 -4.12 10.72 6.88
CA SER A 145 -3.10 11.41 7.67
C SER A 145 -1.71 10.78 7.58
N THR A 146 -0.69 11.63 7.62
CA THR A 146 0.74 11.24 7.74
C THR A 146 1.20 11.08 9.20
N ARG A 147 0.27 10.97 10.16
CA ARG A 147 0.54 10.73 11.59
C ARG A 147 1.35 9.48 11.86
N GLU A 148 1.21 8.44 11.04
CA GLU A 148 2.19 7.35 10.98
C GLU A 148 3.23 7.69 9.90
N PRO A 149 4.40 8.27 10.26
CA PRO A 149 5.35 8.77 9.27
C PRO A 149 6.10 7.61 8.62
N LYS A 150 5.52 7.09 7.54
CA LYS A 150 6.07 6.03 6.71
C LYS A 150 6.17 6.47 5.25
N TYR A 151 6.92 5.69 4.48
CA TYR A 151 7.33 6.03 3.13
C TYR A 151 6.97 4.94 2.14
N CYS A 152 6.75 5.33 0.89
CA CYS A 152 6.54 4.37 -0.19
C CYS A 152 7.70 3.38 -0.25
N MET A 153 7.42 2.08 -0.28
CA MET A 153 8.46 1.07 -0.27
C MET A 153 9.32 1.13 -1.54
N CYS A 154 8.70 1.42 -2.69
CA CYS A 154 9.37 1.61 -3.97
C CYS A 154 9.91 3.04 -4.24
N ASN A 155 9.73 4.00 -3.31
CA ASN A 155 10.31 5.34 -3.45
C ASN A 155 10.60 6.03 -2.10
N ARG A 156 10.46 7.37 -1.99
CA ARG A 156 10.87 8.18 -0.82
C ARG A 156 9.77 9.10 -0.31
N HIS A 157 8.60 9.08 -0.93
CA HIS A 157 7.49 9.96 -0.59
C HIS A 157 6.78 9.49 0.67
N ILE A 158 6.37 10.46 1.49
CA ILE A 158 5.57 10.23 2.68
C ILE A 158 4.20 9.68 2.30
N MET A 159 3.70 8.69 3.05
CA MET A 159 2.40 8.06 2.80
C MET A 159 1.42 8.31 3.96
N GLY A 160 0.12 8.26 3.67
CA GLY A 160 -0.95 8.46 4.64
C GLY A 160 -1.79 7.20 4.89
N ASN A 161 -2.42 7.11 6.05
CA ASN A 161 -3.46 6.12 6.36
C ASN A 161 -4.75 6.79 6.82
N LEU A 162 -5.82 6.00 6.95
CA LEU A 162 -7.08 6.48 7.50
C LEU A 162 -7.04 6.66 9.02
N TYR A 163 -7.52 7.82 9.46
CA TYR A 163 -7.75 8.18 10.86
C TYR A 163 -9.19 8.62 11.05
N ARG A 164 -9.68 8.51 12.28
CA ARG A 164 -11.00 8.99 12.70
C ARG A 164 -10.87 9.89 13.92
N MET A 165 -11.67 10.96 13.96
CA MET A 165 -11.83 11.85 15.11
C MET A 165 -13.30 12.09 15.44
N GLU A 166 -13.55 12.68 16.61
CA GLU A 166 -14.85 13.24 16.98
C GLU A 166 -15.16 14.54 16.22
N ALA A 167 -16.43 14.95 16.21
CA ALA A 167 -16.91 16.15 15.51
C ALA A 167 -16.22 17.47 15.91
N ASP A 168 -15.59 17.50 17.08
CA ASP A 168 -14.90 18.66 17.63
C ASP A 168 -13.38 18.61 17.46
N GLY A 169 -12.84 17.59 16.78
CA GLY A 169 -11.41 17.41 16.57
C GLY A 169 -10.72 16.60 17.67
N ALA A 170 -11.45 16.11 18.67
CA ALA A 170 -10.88 15.25 19.70
C ALA A 170 -10.65 13.82 19.21
N ASN A 171 -9.77 13.11 19.91
CA ASN A 171 -9.64 11.66 19.89
C ASN A 171 -9.34 11.10 18.49
N ILE A 172 -8.29 11.64 17.86
CA ILE A 172 -7.78 11.19 16.57
C ILE A 172 -7.13 9.81 16.74
N VAL A 173 -7.72 8.77 16.16
CA VAL A 173 -7.24 7.39 16.25
C VAL A 173 -7.11 6.76 14.86
N GLN A 174 -6.10 5.92 14.69
CA GLN A 174 -5.85 5.21 13.44
C GLN A 174 -6.91 4.11 13.23
N ILE A 175 -7.47 4.07 12.01
CA ILE A 175 -8.46 3.07 11.59
C ILE A 175 -8.01 2.30 10.34
N GLY A 176 -6.92 2.73 9.69
CA GLY A 176 -6.29 2.10 8.54
C GLY A 176 -4.79 1.95 8.78
N GLY A 177 -4.17 0.87 8.33
CA GLY A 177 -2.80 0.49 8.72
C GLY A 177 -2.02 -0.21 7.62
N SER A 178 -2.41 -0.01 6.36
CA SER A 178 -1.62 -0.55 5.24
C SER A 178 -0.27 0.15 5.13
N THR A 179 0.71 -0.57 4.58
CA THR A 179 2.12 -0.14 4.53
C THR A 179 2.42 1.00 3.57
N LEU A 180 1.45 1.42 2.74
CA LEU A 180 1.59 2.52 1.80
C LEU A 180 0.50 3.56 2.04
N PHE A 181 -0.40 3.78 1.07
CA PHE A 181 -1.32 4.90 1.04
C PHE A 181 -2.77 4.45 1.12
N GLU A 182 -3.58 5.19 1.87
CA GLU A 182 -5.04 5.06 1.92
C GLU A 182 -5.65 6.45 1.83
N GLY A 183 -6.61 6.66 0.95
CA GLY A 183 -7.20 7.99 0.77
C GLY A 183 -8.50 8.07 0.00
N HIS A 184 -8.89 9.32 -0.32
CA HIS A 184 -10.10 9.72 -1.06
C HIS A 184 -11.35 8.93 -0.63
N SER A 185 -11.65 9.00 0.67
CA SER A 185 -12.74 8.24 1.28
C SER A 185 -14.12 8.82 0.92
N SER A 186 -15.10 7.95 0.72
CA SER A 186 -16.53 8.30 0.62
C SER A 186 -17.42 7.31 1.39
N LEU A 187 -18.69 7.65 1.61
CA LEU A 187 -19.64 6.77 2.28
C LEU A 187 -20.44 5.93 1.30
N LEU A 188 -20.57 4.64 1.61
CA LEU A 188 -21.60 3.79 1.05
C LEU A 188 -22.93 4.02 1.78
N GLY A 189 -24.03 3.71 1.10
CA GLY A 189 -25.40 3.86 1.61
C GLY A 189 -25.72 2.96 2.80
N ASP A 190 -24.88 1.95 3.08
CA ASP A 190 -24.95 1.09 4.26
C ASP A 190 -24.13 1.60 5.45
N GLY A 191 -23.42 2.72 5.29
CA GLY A 191 -22.63 3.36 6.34
C GLY A 191 -21.17 2.91 6.41
N ARG A 192 -20.72 1.97 5.55
CA ARG A 192 -19.29 1.66 5.39
C ARG A 192 -18.59 2.80 4.66
N ILE A 193 -17.29 2.92 4.91
CA ILE A 193 -16.40 3.81 4.18
C ILE A 193 -15.86 3.05 2.98
N LEU A 194 -15.95 3.66 1.79
CA LEU A 194 -15.27 3.26 0.56
C LEU A 194 -14.03 4.14 0.42
N TYR A 195 -12.87 3.57 0.10
CA TYR A 195 -11.61 4.33 0.00
C TYR A 195 -10.66 3.66 -0.99
N ASP A 196 -9.71 4.42 -1.53
CA ASP A 196 -8.61 3.84 -2.29
C ASP A 196 -7.48 3.41 -1.36
N ARG A 197 -6.86 2.27 -1.68
CA ARG A 197 -5.69 1.79 -0.95
C ARG A 197 -4.68 1.21 -1.92
N TRP A 198 -3.44 1.67 -1.75
CA TRP A 198 -2.26 1.14 -2.39
C TRP A 198 -1.56 0.16 -1.44
N GLU A 199 -1.23 -1.03 -1.91
CA GLU A 199 -0.51 -2.05 -1.13
C GLU A 199 0.06 -3.12 -2.06
N TYR A 200 1.25 -3.67 -1.79
CA TYR A 200 1.80 -4.72 -2.65
C TYR A 200 2.59 -5.77 -1.88
N VAL A 201 1.88 -6.65 -1.17
CA VAL A 201 2.50 -7.83 -0.54
C VAL A 201 2.76 -8.90 -1.60
N ASP A 202 4.03 -9.13 -1.91
CA ASP A 202 4.48 -10.09 -2.93
C ASP A 202 3.75 -9.93 -4.27
N ARG A 203 3.33 -8.70 -4.61
CA ARG A 203 2.56 -8.30 -5.81
C ARG A 203 3.24 -7.12 -6.52
N ASN A 204 2.88 -6.94 -7.80
CA ASN A 204 3.44 -5.86 -8.59
C ASN A 204 3.06 -4.52 -7.96
N PHE A 205 4.04 -3.62 -7.86
CA PHE A 205 3.88 -2.40 -7.09
C PHE A 205 2.92 -1.42 -7.76
N GLY A 206 2.85 -1.39 -9.09
CA GLY A 206 2.12 -0.35 -9.81
C GLY A 206 0.63 -0.62 -10.03
N ASP A 207 0.14 -1.85 -9.93
CA ASP A 207 -1.25 -2.22 -10.26
C ASP A 207 -2.08 -2.67 -9.04
N ALA A 208 -1.50 -2.53 -7.85
CA ALA A 208 -2.08 -2.93 -6.58
C ALA A 208 -2.65 -1.73 -5.80
N GLN A 209 -3.25 -0.78 -6.52
CA GLN A 209 -4.00 0.35 -5.97
C GLN A 209 -5.47 0.24 -6.39
N GLY A 210 -6.30 -0.23 -5.48
CA GLY A 210 -7.71 -0.55 -5.72
C GLY A 210 -8.64 0.10 -4.71
N LEU A 211 -9.92 -0.23 -4.83
CA LEU A 211 -10.96 0.24 -3.92
C LEU A 211 -11.22 -0.78 -2.82
N TRP A 212 -11.38 -0.28 -1.60
CA TRP A 212 -11.58 -1.06 -0.39
C TRP A 212 -12.73 -0.48 0.43
N THR A 213 -13.27 -1.29 1.33
CA THR A 213 -14.25 -0.87 2.31
C THR A 213 -13.77 -1.14 3.73
N VAL A 214 -14.20 -0.30 4.66
CA VAL A 214 -13.96 -0.46 6.10
C VAL A 214 -15.17 0.05 6.89
N ASN A 215 -15.41 -0.50 8.08
CA ASN A 215 -16.34 0.10 9.01
C ASN A 215 -15.77 1.40 9.62
N PRO A 216 -16.61 2.35 10.07
CA PRO A 216 -16.14 3.59 10.69
C PRO A 216 -15.18 3.43 11.88
N ASP A 217 -15.13 2.28 12.53
CA ASP A 217 -14.22 1.99 13.64
C ASP A 217 -12.89 1.33 13.22
N GLY A 218 -12.68 1.07 11.93
CA GLY A 218 -11.50 0.39 11.41
C GLY A 218 -11.62 -1.13 11.32
N THR A 219 -12.78 -1.71 11.66
CA THR A 219 -13.01 -3.16 11.50
C THR A 219 -13.43 -3.49 10.07
N LYS A 220 -13.30 -4.77 9.68
CA LYS A 220 -13.84 -5.33 8.43
C LYS A 220 -13.28 -4.71 7.15
N HIS A 221 -11.97 -4.45 7.12
CA HIS A 221 -11.29 -4.13 5.86
C HIS A 221 -11.51 -5.23 4.82
N ALA A 222 -12.03 -4.86 3.64
CA ALA A 222 -12.29 -5.78 2.55
C ALA A 222 -12.16 -5.10 1.19
N ILE A 223 -11.60 -5.81 0.21
CA ILE A 223 -11.53 -5.35 -1.18
C ILE A 223 -12.94 -5.09 -1.72
N TYR A 224 -13.09 -4.00 -2.47
CA TYR A 224 -14.30 -3.66 -3.22
C TYR A 224 -14.08 -3.93 -4.72
N TYR A 225 -12.95 -3.45 -5.26
CA TYR A 225 -12.59 -3.60 -6.66
C TYR A 225 -11.06 -3.53 -6.86
N GLY A 226 -10.53 -4.36 -7.74
CA GLY A 226 -9.16 -4.32 -8.25
C GLY A 226 -8.21 -5.19 -7.44
N ASN A 227 -6.92 -4.85 -7.55
CA ASN A 227 -5.80 -5.55 -6.91
C ASN A 227 -5.42 -6.89 -7.57
N ASN A 228 -6.21 -7.47 -8.47
CA ASN A 228 -5.84 -8.70 -9.21
C ASN A 228 -5.74 -8.51 -10.73
N THR A 229 -5.63 -7.26 -11.20
CA THR A 229 -5.63 -6.88 -12.63
C THR A 229 -4.47 -5.93 -12.92
N ALA A 230 -3.72 -6.14 -14.01
CA ALA A 230 -2.49 -5.39 -14.32
C ALA A 230 -2.67 -3.91 -14.75
N SER A 231 -3.91 -3.49 -15.01
CA SER A 231 -4.27 -2.13 -15.44
C SER A 231 -5.78 -1.95 -15.17
N PRO A 232 -6.24 -0.80 -14.63
CA PRO A 232 -5.51 0.45 -14.37
C PRO A 232 -4.43 0.31 -13.28
N GLY A 233 -3.51 1.28 -13.24
CA GLY A 233 -2.52 1.35 -12.16
C GLY A 233 -3.10 1.85 -10.84
N GLY A 234 -4.16 2.67 -10.91
CA GLY A 234 -4.91 3.12 -9.74
C GLY A 234 -6.39 3.22 -10.03
N VAL A 235 -7.21 2.82 -9.06
CA VAL A 235 -8.66 3.09 -9.03
C VAL A 235 -8.94 3.99 -7.83
N ILE A 236 -9.29 5.24 -8.09
CA ILE A 236 -9.32 6.33 -7.09
C ILE A 236 -10.61 7.16 -7.19
N ASP A 237 -10.80 8.11 -6.28
CA ASP A 237 -11.94 9.05 -6.21
C ASP A 237 -13.31 8.39 -6.33
N ALA A 238 -13.50 7.29 -5.61
CA ALA A 238 -14.70 6.49 -5.75
C ALA A 238 -15.87 7.05 -4.91
N ARG A 239 -17.03 7.21 -5.52
CA ARG A 239 -18.30 7.60 -4.87
C ARG A 239 -19.46 6.72 -5.33
N GLN A 240 -20.28 6.26 -4.38
CA GLN A 240 -21.49 5.51 -4.72
C GLN A 240 -22.51 6.41 -5.42
N VAL A 241 -23.12 5.89 -6.47
CA VAL A 241 -24.23 6.53 -7.18
C VAL A 241 -25.49 6.47 -6.31
N PRO A 242 -26.09 7.61 -5.93
CA PRO A 242 -27.26 7.64 -5.07
C PRO A 242 -28.40 6.76 -5.56
N GLY A 243 -28.98 5.95 -4.66
CA GLY A 243 -30.13 5.10 -4.96
C GLY A 243 -29.80 3.78 -5.67
N SER A 244 -28.52 3.49 -5.94
CA SER A 244 -28.07 2.30 -6.66
C SER A 244 -26.89 1.60 -5.98
N ASP A 245 -26.48 0.44 -6.51
CA ASP A 245 -25.24 -0.26 -6.12
C ASP A 245 -24.03 0.11 -7.00
N LEU A 246 -24.19 1.05 -7.93
CA LEU A 246 -23.11 1.52 -8.80
C LEU A 246 -22.16 2.43 -8.04
N VAL A 247 -20.88 2.39 -8.41
CA VAL A 247 -19.84 3.31 -7.92
C VAL A 247 -19.20 4.00 -9.11
N ALA A 248 -19.14 5.33 -9.07
CA ALA A 248 -18.31 6.14 -9.97
C ALA A 248 -16.90 6.23 -9.40
N CYS A 249 -15.87 6.17 -10.24
CA CYS A 249 -14.46 6.25 -9.84
C CYS A 249 -13.58 6.65 -11.02
N ILE A 250 -12.32 6.93 -10.76
CA ILE A 250 -11.32 7.27 -11.76
C ILE A 250 -10.35 6.09 -11.96
N PHE A 251 -10.24 5.62 -13.20
CA PHE A 251 -9.25 4.64 -13.63
C PHE A 251 -8.01 5.39 -14.13
N GLY A 252 -6.98 5.44 -13.27
CA GLY A 252 -5.76 6.20 -13.46
C GLY A 252 -4.52 5.33 -13.72
N SER A 253 -3.37 5.98 -13.68
CA SER A 253 -2.04 5.35 -13.80
C SER A 253 -1.26 5.52 -12.50
N CYS A 254 -0.31 4.63 -12.24
CA CYS A 254 0.54 4.70 -11.06
C CYS A 254 1.47 5.93 -11.14
N HIS A 255 2.10 6.16 -12.30
CA HIS A 255 3.05 7.25 -12.52
C HIS A 255 2.43 8.44 -13.27
N ASP A 256 1.32 8.96 -12.75
CA ASP A 256 0.64 10.14 -13.28
C ASP A 256 0.00 10.93 -12.13
N ARG A 257 -0.69 12.03 -12.41
CA ARG A 257 -1.56 12.72 -11.45
C ARG A 257 -2.76 11.85 -11.05
N PRO A 258 -3.48 12.18 -9.96
CA PRO A 258 -4.72 11.49 -9.57
C PRO A 258 -5.87 11.82 -10.52
N TRP A 259 -5.73 11.43 -11.79
CA TRP A 259 -6.71 11.64 -12.85
C TRP A 259 -6.70 10.48 -13.83
N GLY A 260 -7.72 10.37 -14.66
CA GLY A 260 -7.82 9.23 -15.55
C GLY A 260 -9.13 9.17 -16.32
N ALA A 261 -9.56 7.95 -16.65
CA ALA A 261 -10.85 7.70 -17.26
C ALA A 261 -11.92 7.66 -16.16
N LEU A 262 -13.07 8.31 -16.36
CA LEU A 262 -14.22 8.13 -15.47
C LEU A 262 -14.82 6.75 -15.73
N ALA A 263 -15.10 5.97 -14.70
CA ALA A 263 -15.70 4.65 -14.80
C ALA A 263 -16.87 4.48 -13.83
N LEU A 264 -17.89 3.73 -14.25
CA LEU A 264 -18.94 3.20 -13.39
C LEU A 264 -18.75 1.70 -13.20
N ILE A 265 -18.70 1.25 -11.96
CA ILE A 265 -18.52 -0.15 -11.59
C ILE A 265 -19.77 -0.71 -10.90
N ASP A 266 -20.14 -1.94 -11.26
CA ASP A 266 -21.16 -2.75 -10.61
C ASP A 266 -20.49 -3.98 -9.99
N ARG A 267 -20.37 -3.96 -8.65
CA ARG A 267 -19.72 -5.04 -7.91
C ARG A 267 -20.43 -6.39 -8.07
N LYS A 268 -21.72 -6.43 -8.45
CA LYS A 268 -22.43 -7.70 -8.70
C LYS A 268 -21.88 -8.49 -9.88
N LYS A 269 -21.11 -7.85 -10.75
CA LYS A 269 -20.54 -8.47 -11.96
C LYS A 269 -19.09 -8.92 -11.79
N GLY A 270 -18.43 -8.52 -10.71
CA GLY A 270 -17.06 -8.91 -10.41
C GLY A 270 -16.38 -7.96 -9.43
N VAL A 271 -15.19 -8.35 -8.99
CA VAL A 271 -14.33 -7.54 -8.12
C VAL A 271 -13.02 -7.15 -8.82
N ASP A 272 -12.84 -7.53 -10.09
CA ASP A 272 -11.62 -7.33 -10.87
C ASP A 272 -11.97 -7.30 -12.36
N GLY A 273 -11.02 -6.87 -13.19
CA GLY A 273 -11.16 -6.94 -14.65
C GLY A 273 -12.20 -5.99 -15.24
N ALA A 274 -12.56 -6.23 -16.50
CA ALA A 274 -13.44 -5.31 -17.24
C ALA A 274 -14.93 -5.62 -17.02
N GLU A 275 -15.29 -6.84 -16.61
CA GLU A 275 -16.66 -7.29 -16.39
C GLU A 275 -17.47 -6.37 -15.45
N PRO A 276 -16.96 -6.00 -14.27
CA PRO A 276 -17.62 -5.04 -13.37
C PRO A 276 -17.77 -3.62 -13.90
N VAL A 277 -16.96 -3.18 -14.88
CA VAL A 277 -17.07 -1.84 -15.44
C VAL A 277 -18.28 -1.80 -16.37
N VAL A 278 -19.35 -1.10 -15.99
CA VAL A 278 -20.59 -1.03 -16.79
C VAL A 278 -20.58 0.12 -17.79
N GLU A 279 -19.82 1.16 -17.51
CA GLU A 279 -19.64 2.32 -18.38
C GLU A 279 -18.27 2.98 -18.08
N ILE A 280 -17.65 3.58 -19.08
CA ILE A 280 -16.36 4.26 -18.94
C ILE A 280 -16.23 5.37 -19.99
N TRP A 281 -15.58 6.48 -19.61
CA TRP A 281 -15.32 7.63 -20.46
C TRP A 281 -13.83 7.95 -20.51
N PRO A 282 -13.24 8.08 -21.72
CA PRO A 282 -13.87 7.80 -23.01
C PRO A 282 -14.09 6.28 -23.21
N ALA A 283 -15.06 5.89 -24.05
CA ALA A 283 -15.51 4.49 -24.16
C ALA A 283 -14.40 3.51 -24.57
N GLU A 284 -13.46 3.95 -25.41
CA GLU A 284 -12.30 3.18 -25.84
C GLU A 284 -11.34 2.83 -24.69
N ALA A 285 -11.35 3.57 -23.58
CA ALA A 285 -10.51 3.30 -22.41
C ALA A 285 -10.83 1.93 -21.80
N ARG A 286 -12.03 1.37 -22.04
CA ARG A 286 -12.38 -0.01 -21.68
C ARG A 286 -11.36 -1.02 -22.19
N GLY A 287 -10.80 -0.80 -23.37
CA GLY A 287 -9.83 -1.69 -24.00
C GLY A 287 -8.46 -1.74 -23.30
N LEU A 288 -8.21 -0.83 -22.35
CA LEU A 288 -6.96 -0.75 -21.58
C LEU A 288 -6.99 -1.60 -20.30
N ILE A 289 -8.18 -2.02 -19.85
CA ILE A 289 -8.35 -2.78 -18.60
C ILE A 289 -7.72 -4.16 -18.75
N GLY A 290 -6.82 -4.51 -17.83
CA GLY A 290 -6.07 -5.77 -17.83
C GLY A 290 -5.11 -5.94 -19.00
N LYS A 291 -4.80 -4.87 -19.76
CA LYS A 291 -3.84 -4.89 -20.86
C LYS A 291 -2.61 -4.07 -20.51
N GLY A 292 -1.44 -4.48 -21.00
CA GLY A 292 -0.20 -3.75 -20.79
C GLY A 292 0.24 -3.70 -19.31
N ASN A 293 0.77 -2.55 -18.89
CA ASN A 293 1.21 -2.28 -17.52
C ASN A 293 0.30 -1.25 -16.82
N TYR A 294 0.61 -0.96 -15.57
CA TYR A 294 -0.09 0.00 -14.71
C TYR A 294 -0.18 1.45 -15.23
N ASP A 295 0.53 1.83 -16.29
CA ASP A 295 0.50 3.18 -16.86
C ASP A 295 -0.26 3.28 -18.19
N GLN A 296 -1.09 2.28 -18.55
CA GLN A 296 -1.84 2.34 -19.81
C GLN A 296 -2.77 3.54 -19.91
N PHE A 297 -3.35 4.00 -18.79
CA PHE A 297 -4.31 5.10 -18.78
C PHE A 297 -3.67 6.47 -19.03
N MET A 298 -2.33 6.59 -19.04
CA MET A 298 -1.66 7.82 -19.47
C MET A 298 -1.98 8.21 -20.92
N LYS A 299 -2.43 7.25 -21.74
CA LYS A 299 -2.66 7.40 -23.18
C LYS A 299 -4.00 8.02 -23.55
N ILE A 300 -4.91 8.17 -22.59
CA ILE A 300 -6.25 8.65 -22.89
C ILE A 300 -6.22 10.17 -23.20
N PRO A 301 -7.02 10.63 -24.18
CA PRO A 301 -6.98 12.01 -24.67
C PRO A 301 -7.73 13.00 -23.76
N VAL A 302 -8.64 12.51 -22.93
CA VAL A 302 -9.48 13.30 -22.02
C VAL A 302 -9.33 12.73 -20.62
N ARG A 303 -9.05 13.59 -19.65
CA ARG A 303 -8.88 13.23 -18.23
C ARG A 303 -10.05 13.72 -17.39
N TYR A 304 -10.40 12.92 -16.41
CA TYR A 304 -11.46 13.15 -15.43
C TYR A 304 -10.90 13.02 -14.01
N GLU A 305 -11.47 13.80 -13.09
CA GLU A 305 -11.20 13.85 -11.65
C GLU A 305 -12.51 14.09 -10.89
N ASP A 306 -12.53 13.74 -9.60
CA ASP A 306 -13.55 14.14 -8.63
C ASP A 306 -15.02 13.88 -9.05
N PRO A 307 -15.42 12.66 -9.45
CA PRO A 307 -16.80 12.40 -9.85
C PRO A 307 -17.76 12.55 -8.66
N CYS A 308 -18.84 13.30 -8.86
CA CYS A 308 -19.95 13.44 -7.92
C CYS A 308 -21.25 13.01 -8.60
N PRO A 309 -21.66 11.73 -8.48
CA PRO A 309 -22.93 11.27 -9.03
C PRO A 309 -24.12 11.87 -8.27
N LEU A 310 -25.08 12.43 -9.01
CA LEU A 310 -26.32 13.00 -8.45
C LEU A 310 -27.44 11.94 -8.38
N ASP A 311 -27.49 11.08 -9.41
CA ASP A 311 -28.41 9.98 -9.58
C ASP A 311 -27.84 8.98 -10.61
N GLU A 312 -28.61 7.95 -10.98
CA GLU A 312 -28.20 6.94 -11.96
C GLU A 312 -27.94 7.50 -13.36
N ASN A 313 -28.36 8.71 -13.72
CA ASN A 313 -28.20 9.26 -15.07
C ASN A 313 -27.32 10.52 -15.10
N THR A 314 -27.17 11.23 -13.99
CA THR A 314 -26.45 12.50 -13.95
C THR A 314 -25.24 12.45 -13.02
N LEU A 315 -24.09 12.92 -13.51
CA LEU A 315 -22.88 13.13 -12.71
C LEU A 315 -22.32 14.54 -12.92
N LEU A 316 -21.78 15.13 -11.87
CA LEU A 316 -20.82 16.23 -11.96
C LEU A 316 -19.41 15.66 -11.97
N VAL A 317 -18.51 16.28 -12.72
CA VAL A 317 -17.11 15.83 -12.80
C VAL A 317 -16.19 16.98 -13.19
N SER A 318 -14.95 16.91 -12.74
CA SER A 318 -13.88 17.75 -13.26
C SER A 318 -13.26 17.08 -14.48
N ARG A 319 -13.24 17.78 -15.62
CA ARG A 319 -12.76 17.24 -16.90
C ARG A 319 -11.82 18.20 -17.60
N SER A 320 -10.80 17.65 -18.25
CA SER A 320 -9.86 18.44 -19.05
C SER A 320 -10.56 19.15 -20.22
N VAL A 321 -10.42 20.49 -20.30
CA VAL A 321 -10.91 21.32 -21.43
C VAL A 321 -9.85 21.50 -22.52
N ARG A 322 -8.57 21.41 -22.15
CA ARG A 322 -7.43 21.49 -23.07
C ARG A 322 -6.44 20.40 -22.68
N TRP A 323 -5.91 19.72 -23.68
CA TRP A 323 -4.88 18.71 -23.52
C TRP A 323 -3.80 18.95 -24.56
N ASP A 324 -2.71 19.58 -24.11
CA ASP A 324 -1.48 19.69 -24.90
C ASP A 324 -0.29 19.22 -24.07
N THR A 325 0.13 17.98 -24.33
CA THR A 325 1.28 17.35 -23.69
C THR A 325 2.60 18.05 -23.96
N THR A 326 2.67 18.88 -25.02
CA THR A 326 3.88 19.63 -25.37
C THR A 326 3.96 20.96 -24.62
N LEU A 327 2.82 21.51 -24.20
CA LEU A 327 2.72 22.76 -23.44
C LEU A 327 2.62 22.55 -21.92
N ASN A 328 2.39 21.32 -21.47
CA ASN A 328 2.16 20.99 -20.05
C ASN A 328 1.01 21.83 -19.45
N ASP A 329 0.03 22.17 -20.31
CA ASP A 329 -1.18 22.94 -19.98
C ASP A 329 -2.35 21.97 -19.77
N TYR A 330 -2.84 21.95 -18.53
CA TYR A 330 -3.80 20.97 -18.03
C TYR A 330 -4.89 21.67 -17.24
N LYS A 331 -5.84 22.25 -17.97
CA LYS A 331 -6.96 22.95 -17.34
C LYS A 331 -8.16 22.03 -17.18
N MET A 332 -8.61 21.87 -15.94
CA MET A 332 -9.83 21.16 -15.57
C MET A 332 -10.99 22.14 -15.47
N ALA A 333 -12.18 21.75 -15.92
CA ALA A 333 -13.39 22.54 -15.79
C ALA A 333 -14.55 21.67 -15.29
N LEU A 334 -15.63 22.32 -14.84
CA LEU A 334 -16.81 21.64 -14.32
C LEU A 334 -17.71 21.19 -15.46
N TYR A 335 -17.97 19.89 -15.54
CA TYR A 335 -18.90 19.28 -16.49
C TYR A 335 -20.06 18.58 -15.79
N ARG A 336 -21.20 18.55 -16.48
CA ARG A 336 -22.30 17.63 -16.22
C ARG A 336 -22.32 16.54 -17.29
N ILE A 337 -22.31 15.29 -16.86
CA ILE A 337 -22.50 14.13 -17.73
C ILE A 337 -23.95 13.66 -17.58
N ASP A 338 -24.64 13.53 -18.71
CA ASP A 338 -25.96 12.92 -18.82
C ASP A 338 -25.82 11.57 -19.56
N ARG A 339 -26.02 10.47 -18.84
CA ARG A 339 -25.83 9.11 -19.35
C ARG A 339 -26.90 8.67 -20.33
N GLN A 340 -28.13 9.20 -20.23
CA GLN A 340 -29.21 8.83 -21.14
C GLN A 340 -28.96 9.35 -22.55
N THR A 341 -28.46 10.58 -22.64
CA THR A 341 -28.15 11.24 -23.90
C THR A 341 -26.71 11.02 -24.35
N GLY A 342 -25.81 10.64 -23.43
CA GLY A 342 -24.37 10.56 -23.66
C GLY A 342 -23.70 11.94 -23.75
N THR A 343 -24.33 12.99 -23.23
CA THR A 343 -23.87 14.38 -23.38
C THR A 343 -22.95 14.78 -22.24
N GLU A 344 -21.82 15.39 -22.57
CA GLU A 344 -20.94 16.09 -21.62
C GLU A 344 -21.12 17.60 -21.79
N THR A 345 -21.71 18.28 -20.80
CA THR A 345 -22.00 19.71 -20.86
C THR A 345 -21.04 20.49 -19.97
N LEU A 346 -20.25 21.41 -20.54
CA LEU A 346 -19.45 22.36 -19.78
C LEU A 346 -20.39 23.31 -19.02
N LEU A 347 -20.31 23.32 -17.70
CA LEU A 347 -21.09 24.24 -16.85
C LEU A 347 -20.30 25.50 -16.50
N TYR A 348 -19.01 25.34 -16.18
CA TYR A 348 -18.16 26.45 -15.76
C TYR A 348 -16.68 26.16 -16.00
N GLU A 349 -15.99 27.15 -16.57
CA GLU A 349 -14.53 27.18 -16.72
C GLU A 349 -14.00 28.40 -15.96
N GLY A 350 -13.17 28.17 -14.95
CA GLY A 350 -12.57 29.24 -14.13
C GLY A 350 -11.34 29.87 -14.75
N GLU A 351 -10.63 30.70 -13.98
CA GLU A 351 -9.30 31.18 -14.37
C GLU A 351 -8.27 30.06 -14.23
N LYS A 352 -8.34 29.34 -13.09
CA LYS A 352 -7.57 28.12 -12.84
C LYS A 352 -8.41 26.86 -13.09
N GLY A 353 -7.89 25.69 -12.70
CA GLY A 353 -8.61 24.43 -12.77
C GLY A 353 -9.73 24.35 -11.73
N ILE A 354 -10.82 23.67 -12.08
CA ILE A 354 -11.98 23.43 -11.22
C ILE A 354 -11.98 21.97 -10.76
N PHE A 355 -12.14 21.74 -9.46
CA PHE A 355 -12.02 20.45 -8.77
C PHE A 355 -13.14 20.26 -7.75
N ASP A 356 -13.36 19.02 -7.33
CA ASP A 356 -14.28 18.64 -6.24
C ASP A 356 -15.73 19.15 -6.37
N PRO A 357 -16.39 19.05 -7.55
CA PRO A 357 -17.72 19.62 -7.71
C PRO A 357 -18.77 18.84 -6.91
N MET A 358 -19.59 19.54 -6.11
CA MET A 358 -20.72 18.93 -5.41
C MET A 358 -21.89 19.88 -5.18
N PRO A 359 -23.13 19.38 -5.23
CA PRO A 359 -24.32 20.20 -4.96
C PRO A 359 -24.41 20.64 -3.50
N ILE A 360 -24.60 21.93 -3.25
CA ILE A 360 -24.93 22.46 -1.91
C ILE A 360 -26.41 22.18 -1.62
N ALA A 361 -26.67 21.00 -1.06
CA ALA A 361 -28.00 20.56 -0.66
C ALA A 361 -27.94 19.48 0.44
N PRO A 362 -29.04 19.28 1.18
CA PRO A 362 -29.17 18.11 2.05
C PRO A 362 -29.05 16.80 1.25
N ARG A 363 -28.42 15.80 1.83
CA ARG A 363 -28.28 14.44 1.26
C ARG A 363 -28.70 13.39 2.27
N ARG A 364 -29.03 12.20 1.77
CA ARG A 364 -29.42 11.08 2.64
C ARG A 364 -28.28 10.73 3.60
N LYS A 365 -28.59 10.74 4.90
CA LYS A 365 -27.71 10.25 5.96
C LYS A 365 -27.83 8.72 6.08
N PRO A 366 -26.76 7.94 5.86
CA PRO A 366 -26.77 6.48 6.10
C PRO A 366 -26.98 6.15 7.58
N SER A 367 -27.26 4.87 7.86
CA SER A 367 -27.28 4.40 9.25
C SER A 367 -25.87 4.36 9.82
N ALA A 368 -25.72 4.67 11.11
CA ALA A 368 -24.45 4.49 11.80
C ALA A 368 -24.19 3.01 12.06
N ILE A 369 -22.98 2.55 11.78
CA ILE A 369 -22.52 1.20 12.10
C ILE A 369 -22.02 1.20 13.56
N PRO A 370 -22.54 0.32 14.44
CA PRO A 370 -22.03 0.17 15.79
C PRO A 370 -20.57 -0.29 15.81
N PHE A 371 -19.82 0.14 16.81
CA PHE A 371 -18.43 -0.28 16.97
C PHE A 371 -18.35 -1.76 17.36
N ALA A 372 -17.41 -2.45 16.73
CA ALA A 372 -17.08 -3.86 16.93
C ALA A 372 -15.62 -4.07 17.35
N ARG A 373 -14.92 -2.99 17.73
CA ARG A 373 -13.60 -3.03 18.37
C ARG A 373 -13.64 -2.48 19.80
N ASP A 374 -12.59 -2.78 20.55
CA ASP A 374 -12.21 -2.02 21.73
C ASP A 374 -10.89 -1.24 21.48
N PHE A 375 -10.44 -0.49 22.49
CA PHE A 375 -9.20 0.28 22.46
C PHE A 375 -8.20 -0.24 23.51
N SER A 376 -8.33 -1.51 23.91
CA SER A 376 -7.59 -2.12 25.02
C SER A 376 -6.29 -2.84 24.60
N GLU A 377 -5.87 -2.71 23.34
CA GLU A 377 -4.70 -3.37 22.73
C GLU A 377 -4.74 -4.91 22.70
N LYS A 378 -5.88 -5.54 23.02
CA LYS A 378 -6.03 -6.99 22.88
C LYS A 378 -5.83 -7.43 21.43
N PRO A 379 -5.34 -8.66 21.17
CA PRO A 379 -5.29 -9.21 19.83
C PRO A 379 -6.66 -9.17 19.13
N GLY A 380 -6.61 -9.00 17.81
CA GLY A 380 -7.74 -9.34 16.96
C GLY A 380 -7.73 -10.84 16.64
N MET A 381 -8.83 -11.34 16.10
CA MET A 381 -8.99 -12.76 15.74
C MET A 381 -9.35 -12.90 14.26
N PHE A 382 -8.71 -13.86 13.59
CA PHE A 382 -9.16 -14.35 12.29
C PHE A 382 -9.73 -15.76 12.39
N TYR A 383 -10.71 -16.07 11.56
CA TYR A 383 -11.13 -17.44 11.28
C TYR A 383 -11.26 -17.68 9.77
N VAL A 384 -10.85 -18.86 9.33
CA VAL A 384 -11.03 -19.37 7.97
C VAL A 384 -11.92 -20.59 8.07
N GLN A 385 -13.05 -20.58 7.37
CA GLN A 385 -14.00 -21.70 7.43
C GLN A 385 -13.42 -22.96 6.78
N ASP A 386 -12.86 -22.85 5.57
CA ASP A 386 -12.15 -23.95 4.89
C ASP A 386 -11.06 -23.39 3.95
N VAL A 387 -9.79 -23.65 4.27
CA VAL A 387 -8.64 -23.17 3.47
C VAL A 387 -8.62 -23.71 2.04
N TYR A 388 -9.37 -24.78 1.72
CA TYR A 388 -9.43 -25.37 0.38
C TYR A 388 -10.43 -24.66 -0.55
N GLU A 389 -11.28 -23.77 -0.02
CA GLU A 389 -12.22 -22.96 -0.80
C GLU A 389 -11.54 -21.68 -1.30
N GLY A 390 -11.13 -21.64 -2.57
CA GLY A 390 -10.42 -20.48 -3.12
C GLY A 390 -10.28 -20.53 -4.64
N THR A 391 -10.25 -19.37 -5.30
CA THR A 391 -10.15 -19.28 -6.78
C THR A 391 -8.85 -19.89 -7.33
N ASN A 392 -7.80 -19.94 -6.50
CA ASN A 392 -6.49 -20.47 -6.86
C ASN A 392 -6.06 -21.59 -5.89
N MET A 393 -6.99 -22.51 -5.58
CA MET A 393 -6.73 -23.70 -4.77
C MET A 393 -6.85 -25.02 -5.56
N THR A 394 -7.11 -24.94 -6.87
CA THR A 394 -7.18 -26.10 -7.77
C THR A 394 -5.91 -26.94 -7.68
N GLY A 395 -6.05 -28.25 -7.48
CA GLY A 395 -4.94 -29.20 -7.41
C GLY A 395 -4.33 -29.38 -6.02
N VAL A 396 -4.77 -28.64 -5.00
CA VAL A 396 -4.36 -28.88 -3.61
C VAL A 396 -5.24 -29.98 -3.01
N GLU A 397 -4.63 -31.14 -2.72
CA GLU A 397 -5.35 -32.25 -2.09
C GLU A 397 -5.79 -31.91 -0.66
N ARG A 398 -7.03 -32.28 -0.31
CA ARG A 398 -7.55 -32.06 1.04
C ARG A 398 -6.72 -32.84 2.06
N GLY A 399 -6.28 -32.14 3.10
CA GLY A 399 -5.36 -32.65 4.11
C GLY A 399 -3.88 -32.38 3.80
N ALA A 400 -3.52 -31.85 2.63
CA ALA A 400 -2.14 -31.44 2.34
C ALA A 400 -1.69 -30.26 3.22
N VAL A 401 -2.59 -29.28 3.42
CA VAL A 401 -2.36 -28.13 4.29
C VAL A 401 -2.41 -28.58 5.75
N LYS A 402 -1.33 -28.34 6.49
CA LYS A 402 -1.20 -28.67 7.92
C LYS A 402 -1.10 -27.43 8.81
N TRP A 403 -0.58 -26.33 8.27
CA TRP A 403 -0.33 -25.12 9.02
C TRP A 403 -0.69 -23.89 8.22
N LEU A 404 -0.99 -22.81 8.93
CA LEU A 404 -1.08 -21.46 8.40
C LEU A 404 0.01 -20.62 9.09
N ARG A 405 0.88 -20.00 8.30
CA ARG A 405 1.90 -19.06 8.78
C ARG A 405 1.35 -17.64 8.72
N VAL A 406 1.50 -16.89 9.80
CA VAL A 406 1.17 -15.47 9.87
C VAL A 406 2.46 -14.68 9.72
N VAL A 407 2.51 -13.80 8.71
CA VAL A 407 3.66 -12.97 8.40
C VAL A 407 3.26 -11.50 8.44
N GLU A 408 3.98 -10.68 9.19
CA GLU A 408 3.87 -9.23 9.19
C GLU A 408 4.71 -8.65 8.05
N SER A 409 4.18 -7.63 7.37
CA SER A 409 4.93 -6.74 6.49
C SER A 409 4.96 -5.35 7.14
N PRO A 410 6.04 -5.02 7.87
CA PRO A 410 6.18 -3.72 8.51
C PRO A 410 6.41 -2.59 7.49
N GLU A 411 5.96 -1.41 7.87
CA GLU A 411 6.08 -0.18 7.10
C GLU A 411 7.52 0.35 7.02
N LYS A 412 7.82 1.04 5.93
CA LYS A 412 9.12 1.69 5.73
C LYS A 412 9.17 3.04 6.41
N ARG A 413 9.98 3.16 7.47
CA ARG A 413 10.08 4.36 8.32
C ARG A 413 11.21 5.30 7.93
N THR A 414 12.14 4.84 7.09
CA THR A 414 13.33 5.60 6.71
C THR A 414 13.62 5.43 5.22
N TRP A 415 14.38 6.36 4.65
CA TRP A 415 14.78 6.29 3.24
C TRP A 415 16.17 6.86 3.00
N THR A 416 16.83 6.42 1.92
CA THR A 416 18.17 6.90 1.52
C THR A 416 18.11 7.69 0.23
N GLU A 417 19.04 8.61 0.01
CA GLU A 417 19.06 9.39 -1.23
C GLU A 417 19.33 8.51 -2.43
N GLN A 418 20.31 7.61 -2.31
CA GLN A 418 20.69 6.73 -3.38
C GLN A 418 19.73 5.55 -3.52
N ALA A 419 19.25 5.37 -4.76
CA ALA A 419 18.35 4.31 -5.16
C ALA A 419 19.08 2.95 -5.29
N TRP A 420 18.33 1.91 -5.02
CA TRP A 420 18.60 0.53 -5.35
C TRP A 420 17.70 0.11 -6.51
N GLN A 421 18.28 -0.39 -7.60
CA GLN A 421 17.53 -0.83 -8.75
C GLN A 421 17.26 -2.34 -8.63
N GLY A 422 16.37 -2.70 -7.68
CA GLY A 422 15.81 -4.04 -7.56
C GLY A 422 14.82 -4.33 -8.69
N GLN A 423 13.88 -5.25 -8.48
CA GLN A 423 12.82 -5.48 -9.48
C GLN A 423 11.96 -4.22 -9.71
N GLY A 424 11.96 -3.30 -8.75
CA GLY A 424 11.69 -1.88 -8.94
C GLY A 424 12.72 -1.04 -8.16
N GLU A 425 12.51 0.28 -8.10
CA GLU A 425 13.38 1.16 -7.32
C GLU A 425 13.13 0.99 -5.81
N HIS A 426 14.16 0.85 -4.99
CA HIS A 426 14.06 0.89 -3.52
C HIS A 426 15.04 1.93 -2.97
N ALA A 427 14.81 2.43 -1.77
CA ALA A 427 15.71 3.37 -1.14
C ALA A 427 15.67 3.20 0.39
N PRO A 428 16.50 2.33 0.99
CA PRO A 428 17.71 1.70 0.44
C PRO A 428 17.50 0.32 -0.22
N ALA A 429 18.61 -0.32 -0.62
CA ALA A 429 18.61 -1.74 -0.97
C ALA A 429 18.12 -2.62 0.18
N MET A 430 17.17 -3.50 -0.12
CA MET A 430 16.55 -4.41 0.84
C MET A 430 16.75 -5.88 0.48
N ASN A 431 16.60 -6.22 -0.80
CA ASN A 431 16.72 -7.56 -1.37
C ASN A 431 16.57 -7.43 -2.92
N TRP A 432 16.55 -8.54 -3.66
CA TRP A 432 16.33 -8.53 -5.12
C TRP A 432 14.85 -8.51 -5.53
N SER A 433 14.01 -9.26 -4.81
CA SER A 433 12.72 -9.77 -5.31
C SER A 433 11.50 -9.21 -4.55
N SER A 434 11.64 -8.27 -3.64
CA SER A 434 10.55 -7.75 -2.80
C SER A 434 10.87 -6.33 -2.33
N PHE A 435 9.85 -5.51 -2.12
CA PHE A 435 10.00 -4.15 -1.59
C PHE A 435 9.97 -4.10 -0.06
N GLU A 436 9.62 -5.23 0.55
CA GLU A 436 9.24 -5.32 1.96
C GLU A 436 10.38 -5.91 2.80
N LEU A 437 10.38 -5.57 4.09
CA LEU A 437 10.93 -6.46 5.11
C LEU A 437 9.79 -7.32 5.65
N LYS A 438 10.11 -8.54 6.10
CA LYS A 438 9.10 -9.52 6.53
C LYS A 438 9.45 -10.09 7.90
N GLN A 439 8.44 -10.33 8.72
CA GLN A 439 8.57 -10.91 10.05
C GLN A 439 7.56 -12.03 10.23
N ILE A 440 8.03 -13.24 10.55
CA ILE A 440 7.13 -14.37 10.82
C ILE A 440 6.65 -14.25 12.27
N LEU A 441 5.34 -14.02 12.46
CA LEU A 441 4.74 -13.90 13.79
C LEU A 441 4.48 -15.25 14.43
N GLY A 442 4.18 -16.26 13.62
CA GLY A 442 3.96 -17.62 14.09
C GLY A 442 3.31 -18.52 13.06
N GLU A 443 3.13 -19.77 13.45
CA GLU A 443 2.44 -20.79 12.65
C GLU A 443 1.36 -21.45 13.50
N VAL A 444 0.15 -21.54 12.97
CA VAL A 444 -1.01 -22.12 13.65
C VAL A 444 -1.49 -23.38 12.92
N PRO A 445 -2.04 -24.37 13.64
CA PRO A 445 -2.51 -25.60 13.01
C PRO A 445 -3.77 -25.34 12.18
N VAL A 446 -3.85 -26.00 11.02
CA VAL A 446 -5.10 -26.13 10.26
C VAL A 446 -5.78 -27.43 10.68
N ALA A 447 -7.06 -27.36 11.02
CA ALA A 447 -7.83 -28.51 11.46
C ALA A 447 -8.10 -29.50 10.31
N GLU A 448 -8.51 -30.73 10.66
CA GLU A 448 -8.78 -31.80 9.68
C GLU A 448 -9.92 -31.45 8.71
N ASP A 449 -10.85 -30.60 9.15
CA ASP A 449 -11.92 -30.05 8.33
C ASP A 449 -11.48 -28.82 7.50
N GLY A 450 -10.19 -28.52 7.43
CA GLY A 450 -9.66 -27.39 6.66
C GLY A 450 -9.80 -26.03 7.35
N SER A 451 -10.41 -25.97 8.53
CA SER A 451 -10.62 -24.69 9.24
C SER A 451 -9.38 -24.22 10.01
N ALA A 452 -9.25 -22.91 10.17
CA ALA A 452 -8.24 -22.28 11.01
C ALA A 452 -8.86 -21.14 11.82
N CYS A 453 -8.41 -20.93 13.05
CA CYS A 453 -8.84 -19.83 13.91
C CYS A 453 -7.67 -19.42 14.80
N PHE A 454 -7.31 -18.14 14.80
CA PHE A 454 -6.06 -17.67 15.41
C PHE A 454 -6.09 -16.18 15.75
N GLU A 455 -5.28 -15.81 16.73
CA GLU A 455 -5.07 -14.42 17.13
C GLU A 455 -4.02 -13.74 16.26
N VAL A 456 -4.15 -12.43 16.09
CA VAL A 456 -3.18 -11.55 15.43
C VAL A 456 -3.02 -10.29 16.28
N PRO A 457 -1.79 -9.79 16.51
CA PRO A 457 -1.60 -8.54 17.23
C PRO A 457 -2.38 -7.39 16.55
N ALA A 458 -3.11 -6.62 17.35
CA ALA A 458 -4.00 -5.60 16.83
C ALA A 458 -3.26 -4.54 16.00
N GLY A 459 -3.87 -4.12 14.89
CA GLY A 459 -3.35 -3.08 14.00
C GLY A 459 -2.11 -3.48 13.19
N LYS A 460 -1.61 -4.72 13.29
CA LYS A 460 -0.49 -5.19 12.48
C LYS A 460 -0.93 -5.56 11.07
N PHE A 461 -0.19 -5.07 10.08
CA PHE A 461 -0.39 -5.42 8.68
C PHE A 461 0.22 -6.79 8.37
N VAL A 462 -0.64 -7.80 8.22
CA VAL A 462 -0.25 -9.21 8.10
C VAL A 462 -0.80 -9.85 6.83
N TYR A 463 -0.17 -10.94 6.41
CA TYR A 463 -0.67 -11.84 5.38
C TYR A 463 -0.41 -13.29 5.79
N PHE A 464 -1.03 -14.22 5.07
CA PHE A 464 -1.07 -15.64 5.45
C PHE A 464 -0.45 -16.53 4.38
N GLN A 465 0.23 -17.60 4.81
CA GLN A 465 0.73 -18.66 3.94
C GLN A 465 0.22 -20.02 4.41
N LEU A 466 -0.31 -20.83 3.49
CA LEU A 466 -0.66 -22.22 3.77
C LEU A 466 0.59 -23.09 3.61
N LEU A 467 0.86 -23.97 4.58
CA LEU A 467 2.03 -24.84 4.58
C LEU A 467 1.67 -26.32 4.61
N ASP A 468 2.51 -27.14 3.99
CA ASP A 468 2.42 -28.59 4.02
C ASP A 468 2.96 -29.20 5.33
N LYS A 469 3.01 -30.54 5.40
CA LYS A 469 3.54 -31.29 6.55
C LYS A 469 5.03 -31.03 6.83
N ASP A 470 5.79 -30.63 5.81
CA ASP A 470 7.23 -30.37 5.87
C ASP A 470 7.53 -28.87 6.07
N LYS A 471 6.47 -28.05 6.29
CA LYS A 471 6.50 -26.59 6.46
C LYS A 471 6.88 -25.80 5.21
N LYS A 472 6.70 -26.39 4.02
CA LYS A 472 6.86 -25.73 2.73
C LYS A 472 5.57 -25.03 2.32
N MET A 473 5.67 -23.84 1.76
CA MET A 473 4.51 -23.05 1.34
C MET A 473 3.78 -23.66 0.13
N ILE A 474 2.51 -23.95 0.33
CA ILE A 474 1.56 -24.36 -0.70
C ILE A 474 1.01 -23.14 -1.45
N GLN A 475 0.56 -22.12 -0.71
CA GLN A 475 -0.08 -20.93 -1.25
C GLN A 475 0.20 -19.73 -0.34
N SER A 476 0.27 -18.53 -0.92
CA SER A 476 0.43 -17.26 -0.20
C SER A 476 -0.69 -16.31 -0.53
N MET A 477 -1.24 -15.65 0.48
CA MET A 477 -2.01 -14.43 0.30
C MET A 477 -1.07 -13.36 -0.27
N ARG A 478 -1.40 -12.80 -1.44
CA ARG A 478 -0.61 -11.75 -2.13
C ARG A 478 -1.25 -10.37 -1.95
N SER A 479 -1.58 -10.07 -0.69
CA SER A 479 -2.19 -8.84 -0.20
C SER A 479 -2.06 -8.84 1.32
N GLY A 480 -2.16 -7.68 1.97
CA GLY A 480 -2.19 -7.58 3.44
C GLY A 480 -3.59 -7.34 4.01
N THR A 481 -3.75 -7.70 5.27
CA THR A 481 -4.93 -7.46 6.10
C THR A 481 -4.50 -7.11 7.52
N MET A 482 -5.45 -6.75 8.37
CA MET A 482 -5.23 -6.47 9.78
C MET A 482 -6.54 -6.68 10.54
N ALA A 483 -6.43 -6.80 11.86
CA ALA A 483 -7.58 -6.82 12.76
C ALA A 483 -7.38 -5.77 13.86
N MET A 484 -8.44 -5.05 14.20
CA MET A 484 -8.45 -4.12 15.32
C MET A 484 -8.56 -4.86 16.66
N ALA A 485 -8.29 -4.16 17.76
CA ALA A 485 -8.37 -4.76 19.09
C ALA A 485 -9.79 -5.27 19.39
N GLY A 486 -9.90 -6.54 19.77
CA GLY A 486 -11.19 -7.21 20.00
C GLY A 486 -12.01 -7.53 18.73
N GLU A 487 -11.50 -7.21 17.54
CA GLU A 487 -12.17 -7.55 16.29
C GLU A 487 -12.14 -9.06 16.05
N VAL A 488 -13.27 -9.59 15.56
CA VAL A 488 -13.32 -10.92 14.96
C VAL A 488 -13.56 -10.79 13.46
N ASN A 489 -12.61 -11.22 12.64
CA ASN A 489 -12.71 -11.22 11.19
C ASN A 489 -12.70 -12.64 10.61
N GLY A 490 -13.42 -12.86 9.51
CA GLY A 490 -13.71 -14.19 8.99
C GLY A 490 -13.71 -14.24 7.47
N CYS A 491 -13.18 -15.32 6.91
CA CYS A 491 -13.32 -15.63 5.48
C CYS A 491 -13.82 -17.07 5.28
N ILE A 492 -14.42 -17.29 4.10
CA ILE A 492 -14.92 -18.61 3.72
C ILE A 492 -13.74 -19.52 3.42
N GLY A 493 -12.76 -19.03 2.67
CA GLY A 493 -11.52 -19.75 2.41
C GLY A 493 -10.40 -18.86 1.92
N CYS A 494 -9.41 -19.45 1.25
CA CYS A 494 -8.22 -18.75 0.82
C CYS A 494 -8.44 -18.10 -0.55
N HIS A 495 -8.86 -16.83 -0.52
CA HIS A 495 -9.17 -16.05 -1.72
C HIS A 495 -10.43 -16.58 -2.44
N GLU A 496 -11.49 -16.80 -1.67
CA GLU A 496 -12.80 -17.24 -2.17
C GLU A 496 -13.40 -16.26 -3.19
N ASP A 497 -14.27 -16.77 -4.06
CA ASP A 497 -15.09 -15.89 -4.90
C ASP A 497 -15.99 -15.03 -4.00
N ARG A 498 -15.76 -13.71 -4.05
CA ARG A 498 -16.45 -12.72 -3.21
C ARG A 498 -17.91 -12.51 -3.60
N LEU A 499 -18.36 -13.09 -4.70
CA LEU A 499 -19.77 -13.14 -5.11
C LEU A 499 -20.44 -14.47 -4.75
N SER A 500 -19.67 -15.44 -4.26
CA SER A 500 -20.20 -16.72 -3.84
C SER A 500 -20.87 -16.63 -2.46
N ILE A 501 -21.88 -17.47 -2.26
CA ILE A 501 -22.51 -17.68 -0.96
C ILE A 501 -21.75 -18.81 -0.27
N PRO A 502 -21.37 -18.67 1.02
CA PRO A 502 -20.75 -19.77 1.74
C PRO A 502 -21.66 -21.00 1.73
N VAL A 503 -21.10 -22.16 1.39
CA VAL A 503 -21.81 -23.42 1.55
C VAL A 503 -22.05 -23.63 3.05
N PRO A 504 -23.31 -23.77 3.51
CA PRO A 504 -23.58 -23.97 4.93
C PRO A 504 -22.90 -25.25 5.41
N SER A 505 -21.86 -25.14 6.22
CA SER A 505 -21.36 -26.30 6.95
C SER A 505 -22.41 -26.63 8.00
N GLY A 506 -23.06 -27.80 7.90
CA GLY A 506 -24.06 -28.24 8.89
C GLY A 506 -23.52 -28.42 10.32
N LYS A 507 -22.25 -28.08 10.56
CA LYS A 507 -21.54 -28.08 11.84
C LYS A 507 -20.63 -26.84 11.90
N MET A 508 -20.45 -26.30 13.11
CA MET A 508 -19.46 -25.26 13.36
C MET A 508 -18.05 -25.79 13.01
N PRO A 509 -17.18 -25.01 12.33
CA PRO A 509 -15.82 -25.43 12.02
C PRO A 509 -15.02 -25.87 13.27
N LEU A 510 -14.20 -26.91 13.15
CA LEU A 510 -13.46 -27.50 14.26
C LEU A 510 -12.51 -26.50 14.93
N ALA A 511 -11.87 -25.63 14.16
CA ALA A 511 -10.98 -24.60 14.72
C ALA A 511 -11.75 -23.60 15.59
N LEU A 512 -12.95 -23.17 15.17
CA LEU A 512 -13.81 -22.29 15.97
C LEU A 512 -14.29 -22.98 17.27
N GLN A 513 -14.55 -24.29 17.25
CA GLN A 513 -14.91 -25.04 18.46
C GLN A 513 -13.78 -25.09 19.49
N ARG A 514 -12.53 -25.06 19.04
CA ARG A 514 -11.33 -25.09 19.90
C ARG A 514 -10.96 -23.71 20.46
N GLY A 515 -11.47 -22.64 19.86
CA GLY A 515 -11.03 -21.27 20.13
C GLY A 515 -9.81 -20.87 19.29
N PRO A 516 -9.45 -19.58 19.30
CA PRO A 516 -8.31 -19.10 18.52
C PRO A 516 -6.99 -19.65 19.05
N ALA A 517 -6.13 -20.10 18.14
CA ALA A 517 -4.75 -20.43 18.46
C ALA A 517 -3.92 -19.15 18.68
N GLU A 518 -3.13 -19.13 19.75
CA GLU A 518 -2.13 -18.09 20.00
C GLU A 518 -0.93 -18.25 19.05
N LEU A 519 -0.27 -17.13 18.73
CA LEU A 519 0.97 -17.15 17.95
C LEU A 519 2.16 -17.44 18.85
N THR A 520 2.73 -18.64 18.76
CA THR A 520 3.88 -19.07 19.57
C THR A 520 5.23 -18.77 18.92
N GLY A 521 5.30 -17.75 18.07
CA GLY A 521 6.52 -17.43 17.33
C GLY A 521 6.91 -18.43 16.23
N TRP A 522 8.04 -18.20 15.57
CA TRP A 522 8.54 -19.05 14.49
C TRP A 522 9.57 -20.05 15.00
N MET A 523 9.20 -21.35 14.99
CA MET A 523 9.98 -22.42 15.63
C MET A 523 10.21 -22.19 17.14
N GLY A 524 9.21 -21.61 17.83
CA GLY A 524 9.30 -21.27 19.25
C GLY A 524 10.21 -20.07 19.56
N ARG A 525 10.64 -19.32 18.54
CA ARG A 525 11.43 -18.09 18.69
C ARG A 525 10.51 -16.87 18.66
N GLU A 526 10.84 -15.88 19.48
CA GLU A 526 10.21 -14.56 19.45
C GLU A 526 10.23 -13.97 18.02
N PRO A 527 9.11 -13.38 17.56
CA PRO A 527 9.05 -12.73 16.26
C PRO A 527 10.13 -11.65 16.11
N ARG A 528 10.83 -11.67 14.97
CA ARG A 528 11.81 -10.66 14.60
C ARG A 528 11.89 -10.51 13.08
N PRO A 529 12.31 -9.34 12.56
CA PRO A 529 12.52 -9.17 11.12
C PRO A 529 13.50 -10.20 10.57
N PHE A 530 13.15 -10.82 9.44
CA PHE A 530 13.94 -11.87 8.82
C PHE A 530 15.30 -11.31 8.34
N SER A 531 16.38 -12.03 8.64
CA SER A 531 17.73 -11.65 8.23
C SER A 531 18.41 -12.82 7.55
N TYR A 532 18.75 -12.68 6.28
CA TYR A 532 19.42 -13.75 5.54
C TYR A 532 20.78 -14.11 6.17
N THR A 533 21.56 -13.11 6.58
CA THR A 533 22.89 -13.33 7.18
C THR A 533 22.82 -13.98 8.56
N ARG A 534 21.72 -13.81 9.29
CA ARG A 534 21.53 -14.41 10.61
C ARG A 534 20.88 -15.79 10.56
N GLU A 535 19.87 -15.97 9.71
CA GLU A 535 19.11 -17.22 9.67
C GLU A 535 19.69 -18.23 8.65
N VAL A 536 20.02 -17.77 7.44
CA VAL A 536 20.37 -18.65 6.30
C VAL A 536 21.87 -18.87 6.17
N GLN A 537 22.67 -17.80 6.17
CA GLN A 537 24.11 -17.91 5.93
C GLN A 537 24.84 -18.91 6.86
N PRO A 538 24.53 -18.99 8.18
CA PRO A 538 25.20 -19.93 9.07
C PRO A 538 25.03 -21.41 8.67
N ILE A 539 23.94 -21.73 7.96
CA ILE A 539 23.70 -23.09 7.43
C ILE A 539 24.70 -23.39 6.31
N PHE A 540 24.89 -22.46 5.37
CA PHE A 540 25.86 -22.62 4.30
C PHE A 540 27.30 -22.62 4.81
N ASP A 541 27.62 -21.80 5.80
CA ASP A 541 28.95 -21.77 6.43
C ASP A 541 29.30 -23.14 7.04
N ARG A 542 28.33 -23.79 7.69
CA ARG A 542 28.53 -25.09 8.35
C ARG A 542 28.64 -26.24 7.36
N HIS A 543 27.80 -26.25 6.34
CA HIS A 543 27.54 -27.45 5.55
C HIS A 543 28.03 -27.39 4.10
N CYS A 544 28.17 -26.18 3.53
CA CYS A 544 28.41 -26.01 2.10
C CYS A 544 29.76 -25.36 1.79
N LEU A 545 30.24 -24.47 2.68
CA LEU A 545 31.38 -23.60 2.40
C LEU A 545 32.64 -24.35 1.97
N LYS A 546 32.91 -25.53 2.53
CA LYS A 546 34.09 -26.36 2.20
C LYS A 546 34.27 -26.69 0.71
N CYS A 547 33.21 -26.61 -0.09
CA CYS A 547 33.25 -26.90 -1.53
C CYS A 547 32.64 -25.78 -2.39
N HIS A 548 32.17 -24.72 -1.76
CA HIS A 548 31.41 -23.61 -2.34
C HIS A 548 31.98 -22.26 -1.87
N ASP A 549 33.31 -22.15 -1.86
CA ASP A 549 34.02 -20.93 -1.47
C ASP A 549 34.60 -20.17 -2.69
N PHE A 550 35.26 -19.04 -2.44
CA PHE A 550 35.96 -18.21 -3.43
C PHE A 550 37.26 -18.82 -3.97
N ASP A 551 37.71 -19.97 -3.44
CA ASP A 551 38.87 -20.67 -3.98
C ASP A 551 38.70 -20.97 -5.48
N ALA A 552 39.78 -20.88 -6.25
CA ALA A 552 39.74 -20.94 -7.72
C ALA A 552 39.05 -22.20 -8.26
N SER A 553 39.21 -23.35 -7.59
CA SER A 553 38.56 -24.62 -7.96
C SER A 553 37.08 -24.73 -7.57
N ASP A 554 36.61 -23.89 -6.65
CA ASP A 554 35.24 -23.93 -6.10
C ASP A 554 34.36 -22.83 -6.68
N ARG A 555 34.95 -21.67 -6.98
CA ARG A 555 34.24 -20.52 -7.54
C ARG A 555 33.63 -20.76 -8.92
N GLU A 556 34.15 -21.73 -9.68
CA GLU A 556 33.56 -22.14 -10.97
C GLU A 556 32.23 -22.91 -10.79
N LYS A 557 31.93 -23.39 -9.58
CA LYS A 557 30.68 -24.08 -9.24
C LYS A 557 29.60 -23.05 -8.87
N LEU A 558 29.49 -22.74 -7.59
CA LEU A 558 28.54 -21.80 -6.99
C LEU A 558 29.16 -21.32 -5.68
N VAL A 559 29.54 -20.05 -5.57
CA VAL A 559 30.04 -19.52 -4.29
C VAL A 559 28.86 -19.31 -3.34
N LEU A 560 28.92 -19.94 -2.17
CA LEU A 560 27.99 -19.80 -1.04
C LEU A 560 28.64 -19.14 0.18
N ALA A 561 29.80 -18.52 -0.02
CA ALA A 561 30.52 -17.80 1.02
C ALA A 561 29.74 -16.60 1.58
N GLY A 562 29.97 -16.35 2.87
CA GLY A 562 29.33 -15.28 3.62
C GLY A 562 29.93 -13.89 3.40
N ASP A 563 30.99 -13.75 2.59
CA ASP A 563 31.69 -12.47 2.41
C ASP A 563 30.77 -11.41 1.83
N ARG A 564 30.84 -10.24 2.43
CA ARG A 564 30.06 -9.09 2.05
C ARG A 564 30.62 -8.46 0.80
N ASN A 565 29.68 -8.13 -0.07
CA ASN A 565 29.79 -7.30 -1.25
C ASN A 565 29.22 -5.92 -0.92
N PRO A 566 29.34 -4.93 -1.84
CA PRO A 566 28.79 -3.59 -1.63
C PRO A 566 27.35 -3.55 -1.11
N PHE A 567 26.47 -4.47 -1.55
CA PHE A 567 25.05 -4.42 -1.21
C PHE A 567 24.52 -5.62 -0.41
N PHE A 568 25.06 -6.81 -0.60
CA PHE A 568 24.62 -8.06 0.06
C PHE A 568 25.86 -8.93 0.36
N ASN A 569 25.69 -10.20 0.70
CA ASN A 569 26.78 -11.16 0.73
C ASN A 569 26.82 -12.05 -0.53
N ALA A 570 27.91 -12.78 -0.72
CA ALA A 570 28.20 -13.49 -1.96
C ALA A 570 27.19 -14.61 -2.26
N SER A 571 26.85 -15.42 -1.26
CA SER A 571 25.88 -16.51 -1.41
C SER A 571 24.51 -16.02 -1.90
N TYR A 572 24.00 -14.92 -1.34
CA TYR A 572 22.71 -14.36 -1.72
C TYR A 572 22.71 -13.91 -3.18
N ILE A 573 23.75 -13.18 -3.59
CA ILE A 573 23.94 -12.73 -4.97
C ILE A 573 24.00 -13.95 -5.92
N ASN A 574 24.77 -14.97 -5.54
CA ASN A 574 25.04 -16.09 -6.42
C ASN A 574 23.88 -17.08 -6.54
N LEU A 575 23.10 -17.28 -5.48
CA LEU A 575 21.85 -18.04 -5.53
C LEU A 575 20.84 -17.36 -6.47
N TYR A 576 20.76 -16.04 -6.42
CA TYR A 576 19.92 -15.23 -7.30
C TYR A 576 20.40 -15.29 -8.77
N VAL A 577 21.65 -14.89 -9.05
CA VAL A 577 22.22 -14.89 -10.42
C VAL A 577 22.25 -16.30 -11.01
N GLY A 578 22.56 -17.31 -10.19
CA GLY A 578 22.58 -18.71 -10.58
C GLY A 578 21.19 -19.36 -10.71
N LYS A 579 20.11 -18.61 -10.46
CA LYS A 579 18.71 -19.04 -10.53
C LYS A 579 18.45 -20.32 -9.75
N LYS A 580 18.99 -20.40 -8.52
CA LYS A 580 18.84 -21.57 -7.64
C LYS A 580 17.56 -21.54 -6.82
N VAL A 581 16.92 -20.38 -6.76
CA VAL A 581 15.63 -20.14 -6.12
C VAL A 581 14.62 -19.64 -7.14
N THR A 582 13.35 -20.02 -6.97
CA THR A 582 12.22 -19.55 -7.77
C THR A 582 11.37 -18.66 -6.86
N LEU A 583 11.65 -17.36 -6.88
CA LEU A 583 10.93 -16.35 -6.10
C LEU A 583 9.89 -15.67 -6.99
N ILE A 584 8.77 -15.22 -6.41
CA ILE A 584 7.73 -14.55 -7.19
C ILE A 584 8.14 -13.13 -7.60
N GLY A 585 9.00 -12.48 -6.81
CA GLY A 585 9.38 -11.11 -7.10
C GLY A 585 8.34 -10.10 -6.61
N ALA A 586 8.38 -8.90 -7.20
CA ALA A 586 7.19 -8.09 -7.37
C ALA A 586 6.08 -8.93 -8.05
N GLY A 587 6.46 -9.81 -8.99
CA GLY A 587 5.54 -10.74 -9.63
C GLY A 587 4.47 -10.04 -10.46
N PRO A 588 3.51 -10.80 -11.01
CA PRO A 588 2.37 -10.24 -11.73
C PRO A 588 1.25 -9.79 -10.76
N ALA A 589 0.31 -8.98 -11.24
CA ALA A 589 -0.91 -8.63 -10.50
C ALA A 589 -1.71 -9.87 -10.04
N ALA A 590 -1.91 -10.81 -10.98
CA ALA A 590 -2.75 -11.99 -10.78
C ALA A 590 -2.25 -12.91 -9.66
N ILE A 591 -3.12 -13.41 -8.79
CA ILE A 591 -2.81 -14.48 -7.83
C ILE A 591 -2.21 -15.68 -8.57
N GLN A 592 -1.23 -16.31 -7.94
CA GLN A 592 -0.51 -17.42 -8.55
C GLN A 592 -1.09 -18.76 -8.11
N ASP A 593 -0.89 -19.77 -8.94
CA ASP A 593 -1.31 -21.13 -8.62
C ASP A 593 -0.50 -21.69 -7.44
N PRO A 594 -1.08 -22.62 -6.66
CA PRO A 594 -0.37 -23.29 -5.58
C PRO A 594 0.92 -23.96 -6.06
N TYR A 595 1.93 -24.06 -5.19
CA TYR A 595 3.24 -24.68 -5.44
C TYR A 595 4.09 -24.03 -6.54
N SER A 596 3.63 -22.96 -7.18
CA SER A 596 4.27 -22.38 -8.38
C SER A 596 5.55 -21.59 -8.09
N TRP A 597 5.79 -21.18 -6.84
CA TRP A 597 6.96 -20.43 -6.42
C TRP A 597 7.35 -20.77 -4.97
N GLY A 598 8.45 -20.19 -4.48
CA GLY A 598 8.97 -20.43 -3.14
C GLY A 598 9.66 -21.78 -3.02
N SER A 599 9.55 -22.40 -1.85
CA SER A 599 10.25 -23.65 -1.52
C SER A 599 9.88 -24.81 -2.45
N HIS A 600 8.62 -25.02 -2.82
CA HIS A 600 8.25 -26.14 -3.72
C HIS A 600 8.86 -26.01 -5.13
N ALA A 601 8.90 -24.81 -5.68
CA ALA A 601 9.36 -24.57 -7.05
C ALA A 601 10.88 -24.43 -7.20
N SER A 602 11.60 -24.20 -6.09
CA SER A 602 13.02 -23.86 -6.10
C SER A 602 13.92 -25.07 -6.38
N VAL A 603 14.96 -24.85 -7.18
CA VAL A 603 16.00 -25.88 -7.46
C VAL A 603 16.75 -26.26 -6.17
N LEU A 604 17.01 -25.27 -5.30
CA LEU A 604 17.69 -25.49 -4.03
C LEU A 604 16.97 -26.52 -3.16
N THR A 605 15.63 -26.52 -3.12
CA THR A 605 14.84 -27.50 -2.37
C THR A 605 15.07 -28.93 -2.86
N LYS A 606 15.23 -29.15 -4.17
CA LYS A 606 15.53 -30.49 -4.71
C LYS A 606 16.87 -31.02 -4.21
N ILE A 607 17.84 -30.13 -4.00
CA ILE A 607 19.17 -30.45 -3.46
C ILE A 607 19.06 -30.73 -1.96
N ILE A 608 18.31 -29.91 -1.21
CA ILE A 608 18.06 -30.08 0.22
C ILE A 608 17.35 -31.43 0.49
N ASP A 609 16.29 -31.74 -0.27
CA ASP A 609 15.45 -32.92 -0.04
C ASP A 609 16.09 -34.19 -0.61
N GLY A 610 16.81 -34.09 -1.74
CA GLY A 610 17.47 -35.21 -2.42
C GLY A 610 18.83 -35.60 -1.85
N GLY A 611 19.40 -34.77 -0.95
CA GLY A 611 20.74 -34.92 -0.42
C GLY A 611 21.83 -34.46 -1.39
N HIS A 612 22.99 -34.07 -0.84
CA HIS A 612 24.12 -33.58 -1.62
C HIS A 612 25.44 -34.01 -0.99
N HIS A 613 26.15 -34.95 -1.64
CA HIS A 613 27.47 -35.46 -1.22
C HIS A 613 27.60 -35.81 0.27
N GLY A 614 26.55 -36.39 0.87
CA GLY A 614 26.55 -36.81 2.27
C GLY A 614 26.38 -35.68 3.29
N VAL A 615 25.99 -34.48 2.85
CA VAL A 615 25.57 -33.39 3.74
C VAL A 615 24.20 -33.73 4.33
N GLU A 616 24.09 -33.61 5.66
CA GLU A 616 22.84 -33.82 6.41
C GLU A 616 22.44 -32.53 7.13
N LEU A 617 21.24 -32.03 6.81
CA LEU A 617 20.64 -30.87 7.48
C LEU A 617 19.62 -31.34 8.51
N SER A 618 19.61 -30.67 9.66
CA SER A 618 18.56 -30.83 10.66
C SER A 618 17.19 -30.37 10.13
N GLY A 619 16.11 -30.79 10.80
CA GLY A 619 14.76 -30.33 10.47
C GLY A 619 14.62 -28.80 10.52
N GLU A 620 15.22 -28.17 11.52
CA GLU A 620 15.20 -26.72 11.70
C GLU A 620 15.94 -25.97 10.58
N GLU A 621 17.10 -26.46 10.17
CA GLU A 621 17.88 -25.88 9.07
C GLU A 621 17.12 -25.96 7.74
N ARG A 622 16.48 -27.11 7.47
CA ARG A 622 15.62 -27.25 6.27
C ARG A 622 14.46 -26.27 6.28
N GLN A 623 13.72 -26.19 7.39
CA GLN A 623 12.61 -25.25 7.53
C GLN A 623 13.05 -23.80 7.39
N THR A 624 14.25 -23.45 7.85
CA THR A 624 14.81 -22.11 7.72
C THR A 624 15.05 -21.75 6.24
N LEU A 625 15.61 -22.68 5.46
CA LEU A 625 15.82 -22.50 4.03
C LEU A 625 14.50 -22.42 3.27
N TYR A 626 13.51 -23.27 3.60
CA TYR A 626 12.18 -23.21 2.99
C TYR A 626 11.49 -21.87 3.27
N ALA A 627 11.45 -21.47 4.55
CA ALA A 627 10.83 -20.21 4.94
C ALA A 627 11.46 -19.02 4.24
N TRP A 628 12.79 -18.96 4.10
CA TRP A 628 13.46 -17.89 3.36
C TRP A 628 12.97 -17.79 1.90
N MET A 629 12.86 -18.92 1.21
CA MET A 629 12.33 -18.96 -0.16
C MET A 629 10.85 -18.56 -0.20
N ASP A 630 10.07 -19.01 0.78
CA ASP A 630 8.63 -18.74 0.89
C ASP A 630 8.31 -17.28 1.25
N VAL A 631 9.15 -16.61 2.03
CA VAL A 631 9.04 -15.16 2.30
C VAL A 631 9.72 -14.32 1.22
N ASN A 632 9.68 -14.81 -0.03
CA ASN A 632 10.13 -14.12 -1.24
C ASN A 632 11.62 -13.68 -1.22
N GLY A 633 12.46 -14.45 -0.52
CA GLY A 633 13.91 -14.29 -0.55
C GLY A 633 14.43 -12.96 0.02
N VAL A 634 13.78 -12.42 1.05
CA VAL A 634 14.24 -11.19 1.75
C VAL A 634 15.66 -11.33 2.32
N TYR A 635 16.38 -10.20 2.44
CA TYR A 635 17.77 -10.16 2.92
C TYR A 635 17.94 -9.31 4.19
N TYR A 636 17.65 -8.01 4.11
CA TYR A 636 17.87 -7.08 5.22
C TYR A 636 16.72 -7.11 6.23
N PRO A 637 17.02 -7.13 7.54
CA PRO A 637 16.01 -7.08 8.59
C PRO A 637 15.51 -5.67 8.93
N ALA A 638 16.03 -4.63 8.27
CA ALA A 638 15.75 -3.24 8.62
C ALA A 638 15.93 -2.30 7.42
N TYR A 639 15.06 -1.29 7.30
CA TYR A 639 15.15 -0.24 6.29
C TYR A 639 16.26 0.76 6.58
N GLU A 640 16.67 0.87 7.83
CA GLU A 640 17.66 1.84 8.27
C GLU A 640 19.03 1.56 7.64
N SER A 641 19.79 2.63 7.44
CA SER A 641 21.11 2.59 6.82
C SER A 641 22.14 3.37 7.63
N ALA A 642 23.33 2.78 7.72
CA ALA A 642 24.54 3.46 8.15
C ALA A 642 25.23 4.22 6.99
N TYR A 643 24.89 3.93 5.74
CA TYR A 643 25.57 4.44 4.55
C TYR A 643 24.59 5.17 3.62
N GLY A 644 23.73 6.03 4.18
CA GLY A 644 22.59 6.61 3.47
C GLY A 644 22.91 7.46 2.23
N GLU A 645 24.14 7.96 2.14
CA GLU A 645 24.65 8.77 1.02
C GLU A 645 25.42 7.94 -0.02
N ASN A 646 25.83 6.71 0.34
CA ASN A 646 26.58 5.84 -0.57
C ASN A 646 25.62 5.06 -1.47
N MET A 647 26.18 4.41 -2.50
CA MET A 647 25.43 3.60 -3.44
C MET A 647 24.43 2.66 -2.77
N ALA A 648 23.19 2.75 -3.24
CA ALA A 648 22.03 1.98 -2.77
C ALA A 648 21.75 2.08 -1.27
N GLY A 649 22.32 3.09 -0.60
CA GLY A 649 22.24 3.23 0.85
C GLY A 649 22.91 2.08 1.61
N ARG A 650 23.83 1.31 1.01
CA ARG A 650 24.43 0.13 1.67
C ARG A 650 25.94 -0.01 1.49
N SER A 651 26.52 0.55 0.42
CA SER A 651 27.94 0.34 0.11
C SER A 651 28.85 1.01 1.15
N PRO A 652 29.89 0.32 1.68
CA PRO A 652 30.93 0.95 2.49
C PRO A 652 31.97 1.69 1.63
N LEU A 653 31.95 1.50 0.31
CA LEU A 653 32.78 2.22 -0.65
C LEU A 653 32.12 3.55 -1.03
N THR A 654 32.94 4.58 -1.18
CA THR A 654 32.53 5.86 -1.77
C THR A 654 32.35 5.71 -3.29
N PHE A 655 31.70 6.68 -3.93
CA PHE A 655 31.61 6.73 -5.39
C PHE A 655 32.99 6.79 -6.05
N ALA A 656 33.91 7.61 -5.52
CA ALA A 656 35.27 7.74 -6.07
C ALA A 656 36.07 6.43 -6.00
N GLU A 657 35.93 5.68 -4.91
CA GLU A 657 36.56 4.35 -4.78
C GLU A 657 35.91 3.33 -5.69
N THR A 658 34.59 3.38 -5.85
CA THR A 658 33.86 2.50 -6.77
C THR A 658 34.31 2.74 -8.22
N ASP A 659 34.43 4.01 -8.63
CA ASP A 659 34.91 4.39 -9.96
C ASP A 659 36.38 3.99 -10.16
N SER A 660 37.21 4.16 -9.13
CA SER A 660 38.61 3.75 -9.16
C SER A 660 38.76 2.23 -9.29
N LEU A 661 37.97 1.46 -8.54
CA LEU A 661 37.95 0.00 -8.62
C LEU A 661 37.46 -0.47 -10.00
N SER A 662 36.45 0.21 -10.55
CA SER A 662 35.95 -0.04 -11.90
C SER A 662 37.02 0.20 -12.96
N ALA A 663 37.76 1.32 -12.86
CA ALA A 663 38.83 1.66 -13.79
C ALA A 663 40.02 0.68 -13.71
N LEU A 664 40.33 0.15 -12.51
CA LEU A 664 41.41 -0.83 -12.33
C LEU A 664 41.04 -2.18 -12.93
N THR A 665 39.83 -2.67 -12.64
CA THR A 665 39.39 -4.05 -12.95
C THR A 665 38.62 -4.18 -14.27
N GLY A 666 38.18 -3.07 -14.87
CA GLY A 666 37.31 -3.09 -16.05
C GLY A 666 35.87 -3.54 -15.77
N ILE A 667 35.50 -3.78 -14.51
CA ILE A 667 34.13 -4.13 -14.12
C ILE A 667 33.36 -2.86 -13.78
N ASP A 668 32.19 -2.67 -14.39
CA ASP A 668 31.28 -1.58 -14.01
C ASP A 668 30.53 -1.92 -12.72
N PHE A 669 31.08 -1.53 -11.57
CA PHE A 669 30.45 -1.75 -10.28
C PHE A 669 29.15 -0.98 -10.08
N ARG A 670 28.92 0.12 -10.82
CA ARG A 670 27.65 0.84 -10.78
C ARG A 670 26.53 0.02 -11.40
N SER A 671 26.82 -0.66 -12.52
CA SER A 671 25.85 -1.57 -13.16
C SER A 671 25.44 -2.77 -12.30
N LEU A 672 26.24 -3.14 -11.28
CA LEU A 672 25.90 -4.23 -10.35
C LEU A 672 24.79 -3.85 -9.35
N ASN A 673 24.44 -2.56 -9.26
CA ASN A 673 23.20 -2.07 -8.65
C ASN A 673 22.07 -2.23 -9.68
N SER A 674 21.70 -3.47 -9.99
CA SER A 674 20.63 -3.79 -10.94
C SER A 674 20.11 -5.21 -10.71
N TYR A 675 18.80 -5.37 -10.66
CA TYR A 675 18.11 -6.66 -10.62
C TYR A 675 18.51 -7.56 -11.78
N TRP A 676 18.77 -6.98 -12.94
CA TRP A 676 19.14 -7.70 -14.15
C TRP A 676 20.63 -8.02 -14.24
N ARG A 677 21.38 -7.86 -13.14
CA ARG A 677 22.82 -8.16 -13.11
C ARG A 677 23.09 -9.58 -13.60
N GLY A 678 24.01 -9.70 -14.56
CA GLY A 678 24.49 -10.99 -15.06
C GLY A 678 25.68 -11.55 -14.29
N MET A 679 26.38 -10.71 -13.51
CA MET A 679 27.60 -11.10 -12.81
C MET A 679 27.30 -11.56 -11.39
N GLN A 680 27.94 -12.66 -11.00
CA GLN A 680 28.03 -13.12 -9.62
C GLN A 680 28.80 -12.13 -8.74
N ALA A 681 28.89 -12.41 -7.44
CA ALA A 681 29.67 -11.63 -6.47
C ALA A 681 31.10 -11.37 -6.99
N GLN A 682 31.53 -10.11 -6.94
CA GLN A 682 32.83 -9.67 -7.48
C GLN A 682 33.81 -9.20 -6.41
N VAL A 683 33.31 -8.92 -5.21
CA VAL A 683 34.09 -8.38 -4.09
C VAL A 683 33.90 -9.29 -2.88
N ALA A 684 34.96 -9.50 -2.11
CA ALA A 684 34.91 -10.14 -0.80
C ALA A 684 35.55 -9.20 0.22
N PHE A 685 34.75 -8.45 0.99
CA PHE A 685 35.29 -7.46 1.93
C PHE A 685 36.06 -8.07 3.10
N GLU A 686 35.64 -9.25 3.57
CA GLU A 686 36.31 -9.98 4.64
C GLU A 686 37.62 -10.64 4.17
N ARG A 687 37.76 -10.93 2.86
CA ARG A 687 38.94 -11.55 2.24
C ARG A 687 39.29 -10.87 0.90
N PRO A 688 39.81 -9.62 0.94
CA PRO A 688 39.99 -8.78 -0.25
C PRO A 688 40.71 -9.45 -1.41
N GLU A 689 41.77 -10.20 -1.13
CA GLU A 689 42.65 -10.85 -2.12
C GLU A 689 41.95 -11.98 -2.91
N LEU A 690 40.84 -12.52 -2.37
CA LEU A 690 40.02 -13.54 -3.02
C LEU A 690 38.92 -12.96 -3.93
N SER A 691 38.80 -11.63 -4.01
CA SER A 691 37.76 -10.97 -4.81
C SER A 691 37.90 -11.33 -6.30
N PRO A 692 36.85 -11.87 -6.94
CA PRO A 692 36.90 -12.24 -8.36
C PRO A 692 37.25 -11.10 -9.32
N CYS A 693 36.93 -9.85 -8.96
CA CYS A 693 37.29 -8.70 -9.80
C CYS A 693 38.80 -8.52 -9.99
N LEU A 694 39.63 -9.15 -9.16
CA LEU A 694 41.08 -9.02 -9.19
C LEU A 694 41.74 -9.91 -10.26
N ASP A 695 41.04 -10.88 -10.84
CA ASP A 695 41.68 -11.85 -11.75
C ASP A 695 42.26 -11.19 -13.00
N VAL A 696 41.56 -10.20 -13.54
CA VAL A 696 41.97 -9.45 -14.73
C VAL A 696 43.16 -8.52 -14.50
N VAL A 697 43.50 -8.25 -13.23
CA VAL A 697 44.66 -7.42 -12.84
C VAL A 697 45.73 -8.23 -12.11
N ARG A 698 45.58 -9.54 -12.00
CA ARG A 698 46.47 -10.40 -11.21
C ARG A 698 47.92 -10.37 -11.71
N ASP A 699 48.13 -10.14 -13.00
CA ASP A 699 49.44 -10.03 -13.64
C ASP A 699 50.02 -8.59 -13.66
N ASP A 700 49.29 -7.60 -13.10
CA ASP A 700 49.73 -6.20 -12.95
C ASP A 700 49.80 -5.85 -11.45
N PRO A 701 50.96 -6.06 -10.78
CA PRO A 701 51.08 -5.94 -9.32
C PRO A 701 50.63 -4.57 -8.79
N ALA A 702 50.92 -3.49 -9.52
CA ALA A 702 50.56 -2.14 -9.10
C ALA A 702 49.04 -1.92 -9.13
N LYS A 703 48.34 -2.43 -10.15
CA LYS A 703 46.86 -2.38 -10.18
C LYS A 703 46.24 -3.32 -9.16
N TYR A 704 46.78 -4.52 -9.02
CA TYR A 704 46.32 -5.51 -8.05
C TYR A 704 46.37 -4.97 -6.62
N GLU A 705 47.52 -4.46 -6.18
CA GLU A 705 47.71 -3.90 -4.84
C GLU A 705 46.75 -2.74 -4.56
N ARG A 706 46.54 -1.85 -5.55
CA ARG A 706 45.60 -0.73 -5.42
C ARG A 706 44.15 -1.19 -5.32
N ALA A 707 43.75 -2.18 -6.12
CA ALA A 707 42.39 -2.73 -6.08
C ALA A 707 42.12 -3.44 -4.75
N VAL A 708 43.06 -4.26 -4.28
CA VAL A 708 43.01 -4.90 -2.95
C VAL A 708 42.90 -3.85 -1.84
N ALA A 709 43.69 -2.78 -1.89
CA ALA A 709 43.65 -1.72 -0.88
C ALA A 709 42.27 -1.03 -0.81
N ILE A 710 41.61 -0.78 -1.94
CA ILE A 710 40.25 -0.21 -1.99
C ILE A 710 39.26 -1.17 -1.32
N ILE A 711 39.32 -2.46 -1.66
CA ILE A 711 38.41 -3.47 -1.10
C ILE A 711 38.64 -3.64 0.40
N ALA A 712 39.91 -3.72 0.83
CA ALA A 712 40.28 -3.83 2.24
C ALA A 712 39.82 -2.61 3.05
N GLU A 713 39.91 -1.40 2.48
CA GLU A 713 39.39 -0.19 3.12
C GLU A 713 37.86 -0.23 3.25
N GLY A 714 37.14 -0.71 2.23
CA GLY A 714 35.71 -0.99 2.31
C GLY A 714 35.37 -1.97 3.44
N GLY A 715 36.11 -3.07 3.55
CA GLY A 715 35.95 -4.05 4.62
C GLY A 715 36.26 -3.48 6.01
N ARG A 716 37.31 -2.66 6.14
CA ARG A 716 37.65 -1.96 7.38
C ARG A 716 36.52 -1.03 7.82
N ARG A 717 35.94 -0.25 6.89
CA ARG A 717 34.80 0.62 7.19
C ARG A 717 33.57 -0.17 7.58
N LEU A 718 33.30 -1.28 6.90
CA LEU A 718 32.16 -2.15 7.20
C LEU A 718 32.26 -2.76 8.60
N LYS A 719 33.47 -3.14 9.03
CA LYS A 719 33.74 -3.60 10.40
C LYS A 719 33.58 -2.48 11.44
N GLY A 720 34.04 -1.27 11.13
CA GLY A 720 33.93 -0.12 12.03
C GLY A 720 32.55 0.52 12.09
N ARG A 721 31.75 0.37 11.03
CA ARG A 721 30.39 0.89 10.90
C ARG A 721 29.50 -0.18 10.26
N PRO A 722 29.02 -1.15 11.06
CA PRO A 722 28.25 -2.28 10.55
C PRO A 722 26.98 -1.86 9.80
N ARG A 723 26.55 -2.67 8.84
CA ARG A 723 25.25 -2.54 8.15
C ARG A 723 24.14 -3.25 8.94
N ALA A 724 22.89 -3.04 8.53
CA ALA A 724 21.72 -3.68 9.13
C ALA A 724 21.74 -5.23 9.13
N ASP A 725 22.57 -5.86 8.29
CA ASP A 725 22.80 -7.30 8.24
C ASP A 725 23.96 -7.77 9.15
N MET A 726 24.41 -6.93 10.10
CA MET A 726 25.55 -7.16 10.98
C MET A 726 25.24 -6.80 12.44
N GLU A 727 25.92 -7.48 13.35
CA GLU A 727 25.89 -7.14 14.78
C GLU A 727 26.51 -5.76 15.02
N GLY A 728 26.00 -5.01 16.01
CA GLY A 728 26.48 -3.67 16.34
C GLY A 728 26.05 -2.57 15.35
N PHE A 729 25.08 -2.86 14.47
CA PHE A 729 24.51 -1.86 13.57
C PHE A 729 23.93 -0.65 14.32
N VAL A 730 24.29 0.55 13.85
CA VAL A 730 23.69 1.81 14.30
C VAL A 730 23.28 2.61 13.05
N PRO A 731 22.00 3.04 12.94
CA PRO A 731 21.56 3.89 11.84
C PRO A 731 22.29 5.24 11.78
N SER A 732 22.31 5.86 10.60
CA SER A 732 22.73 7.26 10.45
C SER A 732 21.95 8.19 11.37
N GLU A 733 22.51 9.37 11.70
CA GLU A 733 21.78 10.35 12.55
C GLU A 733 20.43 10.75 11.94
N ARG A 734 20.40 11.02 10.63
CA ARG A 734 19.16 11.29 9.89
C ARG A 734 18.10 10.21 10.07
N HIS A 735 18.49 8.94 9.96
CA HIS A 735 17.54 7.83 10.18
C HIS A 735 17.09 7.74 11.64
N ARG A 736 17.98 8.03 12.60
CA ARG A 736 17.59 8.13 14.03
C ARG A 736 16.60 9.27 14.29
N GLU A 737 16.72 10.40 13.59
CA GLU A 737 15.75 11.50 13.66
C GLU A 737 14.36 11.08 13.16
N MET A 738 14.31 10.40 12.00
CA MET A 738 13.07 9.89 11.44
C MET A 738 12.41 8.86 12.37
N LEU A 739 13.20 7.95 12.95
CA LEU A 739 12.70 6.99 13.94
C LEU A 739 12.22 7.67 15.24
N ARG A 740 12.89 8.73 15.70
CA ARG A 740 12.42 9.54 16.83
C ARG A 740 11.08 10.22 16.52
N LYS A 741 10.90 10.74 15.30
CA LYS A 741 9.62 11.29 14.83
C LYS A 741 8.52 10.22 14.85
N TYR A 742 8.80 9.04 14.30
CA TYR A 742 7.86 7.90 14.31
C TYR A 742 7.47 7.51 15.75
N ALA A 743 8.43 7.34 16.65
CA ALA A 743 8.18 6.97 18.04
C ALA A 743 7.31 8.00 18.77
N ALA A 744 7.57 9.30 18.58
CA ALA A 744 6.77 10.36 19.18
C ALA A 744 5.31 10.35 18.69
N GLN A 745 5.07 10.11 17.40
CA GLN A 745 3.71 10.00 16.88
C GLN A 745 2.98 8.74 17.36
N LEU A 746 3.71 7.62 17.51
CA LEU A 746 3.15 6.41 18.09
C LEU A 746 2.71 6.62 19.56
N GLU A 747 3.47 7.38 20.34
CA GLU A 747 3.07 7.76 21.70
C GLU A 747 1.80 8.60 21.73
N GLU A 748 1.63 9.54 20.78
CA GLU A 748 0.41 10.32 20.62
C GLU A 748 -0.80 9.43 20.25
N GLU A 749 -0.63 8.50 19.32
CA GLU A 749 -1.69 7.54 18.95
C GLU A 749 -2.10 6.65 20.14
N ILE A 750 -1.13 6.12 20.90
CA ILE A 750 -1.41 5.36 22.14
C ILE A 750 -2.18 6.22 23.14
N ALA A 751 -1.81 7.49 23.30
CA ALA A 751 -2.48 8.38 24.21
C ALA A 751 -3.91 8.73 23.77
N ASN A 752 -4.15 8.88 22.45
CA ASN A 752 -5.50 9.08 21.90
C ASN A 752 -6.38 7.85 22.11
N ARG A 753 -5.88 6.64 21.80
CA ARG A 753 -6.63 5.39 22.04
C ARG A 753 -7.01 5.22 23.51
N ARG A 754 -6.09 5.53 24.44
CA ARG A 754 -6.36 5.51 25.88
C ARG A 754 -7.39 6.57 26.30
N ALA A 755 -7.39 7.75 25.69
CA ALA A 755 -8.40 8.78 25.95
C ALA A 755 -9.79 8.26 25.55
N VAL A 756 -9.92 7.65 24.37
CA VAL A 756 -11.17 7.02 23.92
C VAL A 756 -11.62 5.91 24.88
N GLU A 757 -10.71 5.01 25.25
CA GLU A 757 -11.00 3.89 26.16
C GLU A 757 -11.54 4.37 27.52
N THR A 758 -11.01 5.50 28.02
CA THR A 758 -11.38 6.06 29.33
C THR A 758 -12.51 7.10 29.26
N GLY A 759 -13.08 7.35 28.08
CA GLY A 759 -14.12 8.36 27.85
C GLY A 759 -13.64 9.81 27.99
N GLY A 760 -12.33 10.05 27.89
CA GLY A 760 -11.71 11.36 27.87
C GLY A 760 -11.69 11.99 26.48
N LYS A 761 -11.25 13.26 26.40
CA LYS A 761 -10.99 13.97 25.14
C LYS A 761 -9.54 14.43 25.07
N ARG A 762 -8.89 14.16 23.96
CA ARG A 762 -7.55 14.67 23.62
C ARG A 762 -7.62 15.37 22.27
N TYR A 763 -7.07 16.57 22.19
CA TYR A 763 -6.95 17.32 20.95
C TYR A 763 -5.49 17.36 20.53
N ASP A 764 -5.25 17.65 19.25
CA ASP A 764 -3.92 18.02 18.78
C ASP A 764 -3.31 19.15 19.62
N ARG A 765 -1.98 19.13 19.72
CA ARG A 765 -1.19 20.11 20.48
C ARG A 765 -0.41 21.03 19.56
#